data_AF-A0A8X7TXZ3-F1
#
_entry.id   AF-A0A8X7TXZ3-F1
#
_cell.length_a   1.000
_cell.length_b   1.000
_cell.length_c   1.000
_cell.angle_alpha   90.00
_cell.angle_beta   90.00
_cell.angle_gamma   90.00
#
_symmetry.space_group_name_H-M   'P 1'
#
loop_
_entity.id
_entity.type
_entity.pdbx_description
1 polymer ?
#
loop_
_entity_poly.entity_id
_entity_poly.type
_entity_poly.pdbx_seq_one_letter_code
_entity_poly.pdbx_strand_id
1 'polypeptide(L)'
;MEMEFKELKEAIDQVELVDAHAHNIVSLDSSFPFIGTFSEATGDALSFAPHSLSFKRNLKEIAQLYGPEVSLEAIEKHRQASGLHSFTSKCFKEAGISALLIDDGLKLDKKHDIEWHRDFVPFVGRVLRVETLAEQILDEEIKIVALKTVAAYRSGLDIDTHVTKEAAENGLVEVLQAGKPVRIGNKSLIDYILTLTLEVAERHDLPLQIHTGFGDRDLDLRLANPLHLRTLLEDKRFAKLRIVLLHASYPFSKEASYLSSVYPQVYLDFGLAVPKLSVHGMVSSVKELLDLAPTKKVMFSTDGYASPETYYLGAKKAREVIYLVLRDACASGDLSLMEAIDAAKDIFSRNSIAFYKLNLDVNSFSPQRRISLAPQMKEPDVQEDSSSFVRIIWVDTSGQQRCRSLVTDQLSYLVASHNVQANRFNRSVKKNGIGLTHASMGMPSFTDGPAEESKLTGVGEIRLVPDLSTKRTIPWTKQESMVLGDMLLKPGEAWEYCPRETLRRVAKVLKDEFDLVMNAGFENEFYLLKNVVREGKEEYVPFDFGPYCSTSSYDAASPLFHEIVPALESLNITVEQFHAESGKGQFEVSLGHTVASHAADNLVYTREVIRSVARKHGFLATFVPKYDLCDIGSGSHVHLSLSKNGENVFPASDKSSAHGLSSIGEEFMAGVLFHLPSILAVIAPLPNSYDRIQPNTWSGAFQCWGKENREAAIRTASPPGAPEGLITNFEIKSCDGAANPHLSLAIIMAAGIDGLRRHLQLPEPIVTNPADVAATLKRLPESLSEAVEALEKDQVLHELLGQKLLVAITGVRKSEVEYYSKNPDACKQLIHRY
;
A
#
# COMPACT_ATOMS: atom_id res chain seq x y z
N MET A 1 -12.04 0.14 -2.30
CA MET A 1 -11.25 0.39 -3.53
C MET A 1 -11.70 -0.46 -4.71
N GLU A 2 -12.19 -1.70 -4.51
CA GLU A 2 -12.80 -2.52 -5.59
C GLU A 2 -14.16 -1.98 -6.06
N MET A 3 -14.92 -1.31 -5.18
CA MET A 3 -16.29 -0.87 -5.50
C MET A 3 -16.34 0.47 -6.30
N GLU A 4 -15.41 1.41 -6.07
CA GLU A 4 -15.39 2.76 -6.69
C GLU A 4 -15.11 2.72 -8.21
N PHE A 5 -14.42 1.67 -8.61
CA PHE A 5 -14.15 1.34 -10.00
C PHE A 5 -14.86 0.05 -10.38
N LYS A 6 -15.94 -0.32 -9.70
CA LYS A 6 -16.71 -1.53 -10.01
C LYS A 6 -17.23 -1.50 -11.42
N GLU A 7 -17.75 -0.36 -11.89
CA GLU A 7 -18.18 -0.21 -13.29
C GLU A 7 -17.01 -0.35 -14.26
N LEU A 8 -15.83 0.18 -13.91
CA LEU A 8 -14.61 -0.02 -14.70
C LEU A 8 -14.15 -1.48 -14.66
N LYS A 9 -14.20 -2.14 -13.50
CA LYS A 9 -13.83 -3.53 -13.29
C LYS A 9 -14.78 -4.46 -14.04
N GLU A 10 -16.09 -4.23 -13.94
CA GLU A 10 -17.13 -4.94 -14.68
C GLU A 10 -16.99 -4.71 -16.18
N ALA A 11 -16.73 -3.48 -16.63
CA ALA A 11 -16.46 -3.19 -18.04
C ALA A 11 -15.20 -3.92 -18.53
N ILE A 12 -14.13 -3.93 -17.72
CA ILE A 12 -12.89 -4.65 -18.01
C ILE A 12 -13.08 -6.17 -17.93
N ASP A 13 -13.99 -6.70 -17.12
CA ASP A 13 -14.21 -8.14 -17.01
C ASP A 13 -15.16 -8.65 -18.10
N GLN A 14 -16.09 -7.80 -18.57
CA GLN A 14 -17.07 -8.13 -19.59
C GLN A 14 -16.61 -7.82 -21.02
N VAL A 15 -15.58 -7.00 -21.21
CA VAL A 15 -15.08 -6.70 -22.56
C VAL A 15 -14.51 -7.95 -23.22
N GLU A 16 -14.99 -8.25 -24.42
CA GLU A 16 -14.42 -9.30 -25.24
C GLU A 16 -13.07 -8.86 -25.81
N LEU A 17 -12.08 -9.74 -25.76
CA LEU A 17 -10.71 -9.43 -26.14
C LEU A 17 -10.47 -9.73 -27.62
N VAL A 18 -9.85 -8.78 -28.31
CA VAL A 18 -9.17 -9.03 -29.58
C VAL A 18 -7.71 -9.25 -29.28
N ASP A 19 -7.28 -10.50 -29.27
CA ASP A 19 -5.88 -10.87 -29.06
C ASP A 19 -5.09 -10.61 -30.35
N ALA A 20 -4.43 -9.45 -30.40
CA ALA A 20 -3.81 -8.92 -31.63
C ALA A 20 -2.49 -9.60 -32.02
N HIS A 21 -1.91 -10.44 -31.15
CA HIS A 21 -0.70 -11.19 -31.44
C HIS A 21 -0.58 -12.41 -30.54
N ALA A 22 -0.58 -13.59 -31.15
CA ALA A 22 -0.26 -14.84 -30.49
C ALA A 22 0.36 -15.82 -31.50
N HIS A 23 0.66 -17.03 -31.05
CA HIS A 23 1.26 -18.10 -31.86
C HIS A 23 0.36 -19.34 -31.89
N ASN A 24 0.86 -20.46 -32.42
CA ASN A 24 0.11 -21.71 -32.45
C ASN A 24 0.24 -22.47 -31.11
N ILE A 25 -0.80 -23.25 -30.78
CA ILE A 25 -0.79 -24.26 -29.73
C ILE A 25 -0.15 -25.57 -30.24
N VAL A 26 0.60 -26.27 -29.39
CA VAL A 26 1.21 -27.57 -29.72
C VAL A 26 0.41 -28.75 -29.16
N SER A 27 0.58 -29.92 -29.77
CA SER A 27 0.04 -31.16 -29.25
C SER A 27 0.65 -31.52 -27.88
N LEU A 28 -0.08 -32.33 -27.09
CA LEU A 28 0.39 -32.76 -25.76
C LEU A 28 1.69 -33.59 -25.78
N ASP A 29 2.00 -34.21 -26.91
CA ASP A 29 3.21 -35.00 -27.14
C ASP A 29 4.34 -34.21 -27.82
N SER A 30 4.22 -32.88 -27.91
CA SER A 30 5.29 -31.99 -28.37
C SER A 30 6.53 -32.08 -27.47
N SER A 31 7.69 -31.81 -28.07
CA SER A 31 8.97 -31.69 -27.36
C SER A 31 9.07 -30.42 -26.52
N PHE A 32 8.15 -29.47 -26.68
CA PHE A 32 8.14 -28.22 -25.92
C PHE A 32 7.75 -28.48 -24.46
N PRO A 33 8.65 -28.24 -23.49
CA PRO A 33 8.38 -28.57 -22.09
C PRO A 33 7.40 -27.54 -21.50
N PHE A 34 6.42 -28.00 -20.71
CA PHE A 34 5.40 -27.10 -20.16
C PHE A 34 5.98 -25.97 -19.29
N ILE A 35 7.06 -26.25 -18.57
CA ILE A 35 7.80 -25.22 -17.81
C ILE A 35 8.28 -24.05 -18.68
N GLY A 36 8.53 -24.28 -19.97
CA GLY A 36 8.89 -23.24 -20.94
C GLY A 36 7.80 -22.20 -21.15
N THR A 37 6.54 -22.51 -20.84
CA THR A 37 5.44 -21.52 -20.92
C THR A 37 5.64 -20.33 -19.97
N PHE A 38 6.38 -20.52 -18.88
CA PHE A 38 6.58 -19.52 -17.84
C PHE A 38 7.84 -18.66 -18.03
N SER A 39 8.72 -18.99 -18.99
CA SER A 39 10.02 -18.33 -19.13
C SER A 39 10.53 -18.37 -20.56
N GLU A 40 11.19 -17.28 -20.98
CA GLU A 40 11.96 -17.24 -22.24
C GLU A 40 13.33 -17.95 -22.12
N ALA A 41 13.64 -18.48 -20.93
CA ALA A 41 14.86 -19.24 -20.70
C ALA A 41 14.82 -20.60 -21.43
N THR A 42 15.97 -20.99 -21.97
CA THR A 42 16.17 -22.30 -22.60
C THR A 42 17.39 -23.01 -22.00
N GLY A 43 17.49 -24.33 -22.17
CA GLY A 43 18.58 -25.13 -21.61
C GLY A 43 18.63 -25.08 -20.08
N ASP A 44 19.84 -25.08 -19.51
CA ASP A 44 20.05 -25.10 -18.06
C ASP A 44 19.43 -23.87 -17.35
N ALA A 45 19.29 -22.74 -18.03
CA ALA A 45 18.64 -21.56 -17.44
C ALA A 45 17.16 -21.82 -17.11
N LEU A 46 16.49 -22.68 -17.88
CA LEU A 46 15.08 -23.01 -17.68
C LEU A 46 14.83 -23.75 -16.36
N SER A 47 15.82 -24.49 -15.83
CA SER A 47 15.67 -25.16 -14.52
C SER A 47 15.54 -24.18 -13.36
N PHE A 48 15.92 -22.91 -13.57
CA PHE A 48 15.78 -21.86 -12.57
C PHE A 48 14.43 -21.13 -12.65
N ALA A 49 13.64 -21.34 -13.72
CA ALA A 49 12.33 -20.71 -13.88
C ALA A 49 11.40 -20.91 -12.65
N PRO A 50 11.37 -22.07 -11.97
CA PRO A 50 10.53 -22.28 -10.78
C PRO A 50 10.80 -21.35 -9.61
N HIS A 51 11.99 -20.75 -9.57
CA HIS A 51 12.39 -19.81 -8.52
C HIS A 51 11.96 -18.37 -8.83
N SER A 52 11.48 -18.08 -10.04
CA SER A 52 11.03 -16.74 -10.42
C SER A 52 9.66 -16.39 -9.81
N LEU A 53 9.44 -15.10 -9.55
CA LEU A 53 8.14 -14.58 -9.08
C LEU A 53 7.03 -14.85 -10.11
N SER A 54 7.36 -14.73 -11.40
CA SER A 54 6.43 -14.95 -12.51
C SER A 54 5.92 -16.38 -12.54
N PHE A 55 6.82 -17.37 -12.47
CA PHE A 55 6.46 -18.78 -12.41
C PHE A 55 5.56 -19.07 -11.21
N LYS A 56 5.97 -18.67 -9.99
CA LYS A 56 5.22 -18.99 -8.76
C LYS A 56 3.80 -18.42 -8.77
N ARG A 57 3.61 -17.22 -9.33
CA ARG A 57 2.30 -16.60 -9.49
C ARG A 57 1.49 -17.34 -10.55
N ASN A 58 2.03 -17.49 -11.75
CA ASN A 58 1.30 -18.04 -12.89
C ASN A 58 0.92 -19.52 -12.67
N LEU A 59 1.75 -20.30 -11.97
CA LEU A 59 1.41 -21.66 -11.55
C LEU A 59 0.19 -21.70 -10.62
N LYS A 60 0.09 -20.77 -9.66
CA LYS A 60 -1.07 -20.66 -8.76
C LYS A 60 -2.34 -20.29 -9.52
N GLU A 61 -2.24 -19.42 -10.52
CA GLU A 61 -3.38 -19.03 -11.35
C GLU A 61 -3.91 -20.21 -12.20
N ILE A 62 -3.01 -21.00 -12.78
CA ILE A 62 -3.38 -22.21 -13.53
C ILE A 62 -3.96 -23.27 -12.58
N ALA A 63 -3.38 -23.42 -11.39
CA ALA A 63 -3.96 -24.30 -10.37
C ALA A 63 -5.40 -23.87 -10.06
N GLN A 64 -5.66 -22.59 -9.76
CA GLN A 64 -7.03 -22.10 -9.55
C GLN A 64 -7.97 -22.39 -10.74
N LEU A 65 -7.46 -22.38 -11.98
CA LEU A 65 -8.24 -22.73 -13.16
C LEU A 65 -8.59 -24.23 -13.21
N TYR A 66 -7.69 -25.14 -12.82
CA TYR A 66 -7.86 -26.59 -12.98
C TYR A 66 -8.27 -27.34 -11.70
N GLY A 67 -7.97 -26.81 -10.50
CA GLY A 67 -8.26 -27.39 -9.18
C GLY A 67 -7.22 -27.02 -8.10
N PRO A 68 -7.49 -27.26 -6.80
CA PRO A 68 -6.74 -26.68 -5.69
C PRO A 68 -5.28 -27.15 -5.51
N GLU A 69 -4.81 -28.13 -6.29
CA GLU A 69 -3.43 -28.64 -6.17
C GLU A 69 -2.42 -27.74 -6.90
N VAL A 70 -1.47 -27.18 -6.14
CA VAL A 70 -0.47 -26.22 -6.62
C VAL A 70 0.88 -26.92 -6.86
N SER A 71 0.99 -27.71 -7.93
CA SER A 71 2.29 -28.21 -8.41
C SER A 71 2.33 -28.35 -9.93
N LEU A 72 3.54 -28.22 -10.50
CA LEU A 72 3.75 -28.38 -11.94
C LEU A 72 3.31 -29.77 -12.40
N GLU A 73 3.70 -30.81 -11.64
CA GLU A 73 3.35 -32.20 -11.91
C GLU A 73 1.84 -32.45 -11.84
N ALA A 74 1.12 -31.84 -10.89
CA ALA A 74 -0.33 -31.99 -10.77
C ALA A 74 -1.05 -31.39 -11.99
N ILE A 75 -0.60 -30.21 -12.45
CA ILE A 75 -1.13 -29.57 -13.65
C ILE A 75 -0.82 -30.41 -14.90
N GLU A 76 0.41 -30.93 -15.05
CA GLU A 76 0.76 -31.79 -16.17
C GLU A 76 -0.08 -33.09 -16.20
N LYS A 77 -0.33 -33.72 -15.04
CA LYS A 77 -1.24 -34.86 -14.92
C LYS A 77 -2.67 -34.48 -15.32
N HIS A 78 -3.16 -33.32 -14.89
CA HIS A 78 -4.48 -32.82 -15.28
C HIS A 78 -4.58 -32.60 -16.80
N ARG A 79 -3.55 -32.04 -17.44
CA ARG A 79 -3.49 -31.83 -18.89
C ARG A 79 -3.53 -33.15 -19.65
N GLN A 80 -2.79 -34.16 -19.18
CA GLN A 80 -2.81 -35.51 -19.75
C GLN A 80 -4.17 -36.19 -19.60
N ALA A 81 -4.83 -36.06 -18.44
CA ALA A 81 -6.12 -36.68 -18.18
C ALA A 81 -7.30 -36.01 -18.93
N SER A 82 -7.29 -34.68 -19.04
CA SER A 82 -8.41 -33.92 -19.62
C SER A 82 -8.42 -33.88 -21.14
N GLY A 83 -7.25 -33.98 -21.77
CA GLY A 83 -7.07 -33.86 -23.21
C GLY A 83 -7.05 -32.41 -23.72
N LEU A 84 -6.25 -32.16 -24.76
CA LEU A 84 -5.92 -30.82 -25.28
C LEU A 84 -7.14 -29.96 -25.57
N HIS A 85 -8.10 -30.49 -26.33
CA HIS A 85 -9.30 -29.74 -26.72
C HIS A 85 -10.11 -29.26 -25.51
N SER A 86 -10.24 -30.10 -24.48
CA SER A 86 -11.04 -29.78 -23.29
C SER A 86 -10.46 -28.61 -22.50
N PHE A 87 -9.17 -28.67 -22.14
CA PHE A 87 -8.57 -27.59 -21.38
C PHE A 87 -8.28 -26.35 -22.23
N THR A 88 -8.11 -26.49 -23.56
CA THR A 88 -8.06 -25.35 -24.49
C THR A 88 -9.39 -24.60 -24.47
N SER A 89 -10.51 -25.31 -24.64
CA SER A 89 -11.85 -24.71 -24.56
C SER A 89 -12.07 -23.98 -23.23
N LYS A 90 -11.61 -24.57 -22.12
CA LYS A 90 -11.66 -23.93 -20.80
C LYS A 90 -10.83 -22.64 -20.74
N CYS A 91 -9.57 -22.67 -21.17
CA CYS A 91 -8.69 -21.50 -21.16
C CYS A 91 -9.24 -20.34 -22.00
N PHE A 92 -9.69 -20.61 -23.22
CA PHE A 92 -10.21 -19.59 -24.13
C PHE A 92 -11.55 -19.01 -23.65
N LYS A 93 -12.43 -19.86 -23.12
CA LYS A 93 -13.69 -19.41 -22.53
C LYS A 93 -13.48 -18.48 -21.34
N GLU A 94 -12.58 -18.83 -20.42
CA GLU A 94 -12.28 -17.99 -19.26
C GLU A 94 -11.47 -16.72 -19.63
N ALA A 95 -10.69 -16.76 -20.72
CA ALA A 95 -10.00 -15.58 -21.24
C ALA A 95 -10.98 -14.56 -21.86
N GLY A 96 -12.09 -15.01 -22.44
CA GLY A 96 -13.07 -14.16 -23.11
C GLY A 96 -12.53 -13.54 -24.42
N ILE A 97 -11.80 -14.33 -25.21
CA ILE A 97 -11.22 -13.92 -26.49
C ILE A 97 -12.25 -14.11 -27.61
N SER A 98 -12.56 -13.06 -28.36
CA SER A 98 -13.51 -13.09 -29.49
C SER A 98 -12.84 -13.09 -30.86
N ALA A 99 -11.60 -12.65 -30.94
CA ALA A 99 -10.78 -12.70 -32.14
C ALA A 99 -9.31 -12.97 -31.79
N LEU A 100 -8.65 -13.79 -32.59
CA LEU A 100 -7.27 -14.21 -32.38
C LEU A 100 -6.45 -13.98 -33.65
N LEU A 101 -5.34 -13.22 -33.54
CA LEU A 101 -4.40 -13.03 -34.64
C LEU A 101 -3.14 -13.86 -34.40
N ILE A 102 -2.91 -14.86 -35.24
CA ILE A 102 -1.83 -15.84 -35.06
C ILE A 102 -0.68 -15.56 -36.03
N ASP A 103 0.50 -15.30 -35.48
CA ASP A 103 1.78 -15.44 -36.16
C ASP A 103 2.16 -16.92 -36.19
N ASP A 104 1.94 -17.54 -37.36
CA ASP A 104 2.23 -18.93 -37.64
C ASP A 104 3.68 -19.19 -38.08
N GLY A 105 4.55 -18.19 -38.04
CA GLY A 105 5.95 -18.29 -38.41
C GLY A 105 6.87 -18.74 -37.27
N LEU A 106 6.37 -18.86 -36.04
CA LEU A 106 7.14 -19.39 -34.91
C LEU A 106 7.41 -20.90 -35.10
N LYS A 107 8.67 -21.30 -34.91
CA LYS A 107 9.11 -22.70 -35.06
C LYS A 107 8.80 -23.47 -33.78
N LEU A 108 7.71 -24.23 -33.80
CA LEU A 108 7.29 -25.15 -32.75
C LEU A 108 7.03 -26.53 -33.37
N ASP A 109 7.43 -27.60 -32.70
CA ASP A 109 7.12 -28.95 -33.16
C ASP A 109 5.67 -29.32 -32.85
N LYS A 110 5.05 -30.08 -33.75
CA LYS A 110 3.67 -30.58 -33.60
C LYS A 110 2.64 -29.50 -33.26
N LYS A 111 2.82 -28.29 -33.81
CA LYS A 111 1.85 -27.21 -33.70
C LYS A 111 0.60 -27.47 -34.52
N HIS A 112 -0.55 -27.08 -33.99
CA HIS A 112 -1.83 -27.14 -34.68
C HIS A 112 -1.95 -26.01 -35.71
N ASP A 113 -2.61 -26.30 -36.83
CA ASP A 113 -2.91 -25.32 -37.87
C ASP A 113 -3.78 -24.17 -37.33
N ILE A 114 -3.72 -23.01 -37.98
CA ILE A 114 -4.52 -21.85 -37.58
C ILE A 114 -6.03 -22.14 -37.62
N GLU A 115 -6.50 -23.00 -38.53
CA GLU A 115 -7.92 -23.35 -38.64
C GLU A 115 -8.41 -24.13 -37.42
N TRP A 116 -7.55 -24.92 -36.77
CA TRP A 116 -7.88 -25.63 -35.53
C TRP A 116 -8.29 -24.66 -34.40
N HIS A 117 -7.74 -23.45 -34.39
CA HIS A 117 -8.02 -22.47 -33.35
C HIS A 117 -9.44 -21.89 -33.47
N ARG A 118 -10.11 -22.04 -34.63
CA ARG A 118 -11.50 -21.60 -34.85
C ARG A 118 -12.52 -22.39 -34.05
N ASP A 119 -12.16 -23.55 -33.52
CA ASP A 119 -13.00 -24.32 -32.61
C ASP A 119 -13.21 -23.59 -31.26
N PHE A 120 -12.35 -22.62 -30.92
CA PHE A 120 -12.35 -21.93 -29.63
C PHE A 120 -12.71 -20.45 -29.70
N VAL A 121 -12.54 -19.81 -30.86
CA VAL A 121 -12.84 -18.38 -31.04
C VAL A 121 -13.56 -18.11 -32.37
N PRO A 122 -14.47 -17.11 -32.42
CA PRO A 122 -15.23 -16.78 -33.63
C PRO A 122 -14.39 -16.38 -34.84
N PHE A 123 -13.26 -15.69 -34.61
CA PHE A 123 -12.40 -15.18 -35.67
C PHE A 123 -10.94 -15.56 -35.42
N VAL A 124 -10.29 -16.14 -36.44
CA VAL A 124 -8.84 -16.36 -36.45
C VAL A 124 -8.27 -15.70 -37.70
N GLY A 125 -7.35 -14.75 -37.49
CA GLY A 125 -6.62 -14.06 -38.56
C GLY A 125 -5.16 -14.49 -38.61
N ARG A 126 -4.60 -14.66 -39.80
CA ARG A 126 -3.20 -15.02 -39.99
C ARG A 126 -2.31 -13.77 -40.05
N VAL A 127 -1.28 -13.73 -39.22
CA VAL A 127 -0.18 -12.75 -39.25
C VAL A 127 1.05 -13.39 -39.88
N LEU A 128 1.58 -12.78 -40.94
CA LEU A 128 2.69 -13.38 -41.68
C LEU A 128 4.04 -12.89 -41.17
N ARG A 129 4.85 -13.79 -40.61
CA ARG A 129 6.23 -13.48 -40.21
C ARG A 129 7.15 -13.48 -41.43
N VAL A 130 7.60 -12.29 -41.81
CA VAL A 130 8.31 -12.01 -43.05
C VAL A 130 9.64 -12.75 -43.15
N GLU A 131 10.40 -12.86 -42.07
CA GLU A 131 11.71 -13.53 -42.11
C GLU A 131 11.56 -15.04 -42.26
N THR A 132 10.60 -15.65 -41.54
CA THR A 132 10.27 -17.06 -41.74
C THR A 132 9.72 -17.29 -43.14
N LEU A 133 8.94 -16.33 -43.65
CA LEU A 133 8.51 -16.33 -45.04
C LEU A 133 9.70 -16.35 -45.97
N ALA A 134 10.59 -15.36 -45.92
CA ALA A 134 11.78 -15.30 -46.77
C ALA A 134 12.65 -16.56 -46.63
N GLU A 135 12.66 -17.21 -45.47
CA GLU A 135 13.29 -18.53 -45.27
C GLU A 135 12.58 -19.70 -46.01
N GLN A 136 11.30 -19.54 -46.40
CA GLN A 136 10.37 -20.58 -46.89
C GLN A 136 9.72 -20.38 -48.29
N ILE A 137 9.70 -19.18 -48.90
CA ILE A 137 8.65 -18.72 -49.86
C ILE A 137 9.18 -18.17 -51.21
N LEU A 138 8.46 -18.26 -52.35
CA LEU A 138 7.04 -18.66 -52.59
C LEU A 138 6.64 -19.11 -54.01
N ASP A 139 5.54 -19.88 -54.06
CA ASP A 139 4.41 -19.78 -54.99
C ASP A 139 3.11 -20.10 -54.19
N GLU A 140 2.21 -19.13 -53.91
CA GLU A 140 0.81 -19.30 -53.45
C GLU A 140 0.18 -17.97 -52.95
N GLU A 141 -1.14 -17.85 -53.12
CA GLU A 141 -1.95 -16.67 -52.78
C GLU A 141 -2.28 -16.65 -51.27
N ILE A 142 -1.54 -15.86 -50.48
CA ILE A 142 -1.65 -15.85 -49.03
C ILE A 142 -2.68 -14.83 -48.55
N LYS A 143 -3.74 -15.30 -47.88
CA LYS A 143 -4.70 -14.45 -47.15
C LYS A 143 -4.19 -14.15 -45.73
N ILE A 144 -3.82 -12.90 -45.47
CA ILE A 144 -3.28 -12.40 -44.19
C ILE A 144 -3.99 -11.13 -43.74
N VAL A 145 -3.91 -10.84 -42.44
CA VAL A 145 -4.46 -9.61 -41.82
C VAL A 145 -3.38 -8.61 -41.42
N ALA A 146 -2.13 -9.05 -41.29
CA ALA A 146 -0.98 -8.23 -40.93
C ALA A 146 0.34 -8.90 -41.35
N LEU A 147 1.40 -8.10 -41.39
CA LEU A 147 2.79 -8.54 -41.54
C LEU A 147 3.50 -8.41 -40.18
N LYS A 148 4.51 -9.24 -39.92
CA LYS A 148 5.34 -9.20 -38.72
C LYS A 148 6.81 -9.29 -39.10
N THR A 149 7.64 -8.46 -38.48
CA THR A 149 9.10 -8.56 -38.55
C THR A 149 9.71 -8.88 -37.20
N VAL A 150 10.76 -9.69 -37.22
CA VAL A 150 11.66 -10.00 -36.09
C VAL A 150 13.07 -9.45 -36.31
N ALA A 151 13.23 -8.36 -37.07
CA ALA A 151 14.53 -7.74 -37.34
C ALA A 151 15.35 -7.46 -36.07
N ALA A 152 14.70 -7.14 -34.94
CA ALA A 152 15.33 -7.01 -33.62
C ALA A 152 16.15 -8.23 -33.19
N TYR A 153 15.67 -9.46 -33.47
CA TYR A 153 16.34 -10.74 -33.19
C TYR A 153 17.47 -11.08 -34.16
N ARG A 154 17.63 -10.29 -35.21
CA ARG A 154 18.54 -10.60 -36.31
C ARG A 154 19.63 -9.55 -36.39
N SER A 155 19.32 -8.41 -36.97
CA SER A 155 20.31 -7.36 -37.27
C SER A 155 20.02 -6.02 -36.57
N GLY A 156 18.98 -5.97 -35.74
CA GLY A 156 18.60 -4.77 -34.98
C GLY A 156 17.66 -3.83 -35.70
N LEU A 157 17.08 -2.91 -34.94
CA LEU A 157 16.02 -1.98 -35.36
C LEU A 157 16.51 -0.71 -36.09
N ASP A 158 17.82 -0.54 -36.30
CA ASP A 158 18.38 0.60 -37.03
C ASP A 158 18.31 0.36 -38.54
N ILE A 159 17.11 0.43 -39.11
CA ILE A 159 16.82 0.00 -40.49
C ILE A 159 17.26 1.05 -41.51
N ASP A 160 18.14 0.69 -42.44
CA ASP A 160 18.46 1.50 -43.61
C ASP A 160 17.42 1.31 -44.72
N THR A 161 16.47 2.24 -44.83
CA THR A 161 15.44 2.21 -45.88
C THR A 161 15.97 2.53 -47.28
N HIS A 162 17.24 2.91 -47.42
CA HIS A 162 17.88 3.26 -48.70
C HIS A 162 18.93 2.21 -49.12
N VAL A 163 18.97 1.06 -48.45
CA VAL A 163 19.87 -0.03 -48.78
C VAL A 163 19.74 -0.43 -50.25
N THR A 164 20.87 -0.57 -50.93
CA THR A 164 20.89 -0.89 -52.36
C THR A 164 20.61 -2.38 -52.57
N LYS A 165 19.98 -2.69 -53.71
CA LYS A 165 19.74 -4.08 -54.13
C LYS A 165 21.05 -4.88 -54.21
N GLU A 166 22.13 -4.27 -54.68
CA GLU A 166 23.46 -4.89 -54.76
C GLU A 166 23.99 -5.29 -53.37
N ALA A 167 23.84 -4.43 -52.36
CA ALA A 167 24.23 -4.75 -50.99
C ALA A 167 23.42 -5.92 -50.42
N ALA A 168 22.12 -5.97 -50.73
CA ALA A 168 21.24 -7.06 -50.32
C ALA A 168 21.56 -8.39 -51.03
N GLU A 169 21.88 -8.36 -52.33
CA GLU A 169 22.30 -9.53 -53.11
C GLU A 169 23.61 -10.10 -52.56
N ASN A 170 24.58 -9.24 -52.22
CA ASN A 170 25.82 -9.67 -51.55
C ASN A 170 25.54 -10.30 -50.18
N GLY A 171 24.66 -9.68 -49.37
CA GLY A 171 24.22 -10.22 -48.10
C GLY A 171 23.51 -11.57 -48.21
N LEU A 172 22.73 -11.79 -49.28
CA LEU A 172 22.11 -13.08 -49.58
C LEU A 172 23.13 -14.16 -49.88
N VAL A 173 24.17 -13.85 -50.67
CA VAL A 173 25.26 -14.78 -50.93
C VAL A 173 25.95 -15.21 -49.62
N GLU A 174 26.23 -14.26 -48.72
CA GLU A 174 26.80 -14.56 -47.40
C GLU A 174 25.90 -15.48 -46.57
N VAL A 175 24.59 -15.19 -46.50
CA VAL A 175 23.62 -16.00 -45.75
C VAL A 175 23.52 -17.42 -46.32
N LEU A 176 23.56 -17.59 -47.64
CA LEU A 176 23.54 -18.90 -48.29
C LEU A 176 24.85 -19.68 -48.06
N GLN A 177 25.99 -18.99 -47.96
CA GLN A 177 27.30 -19.59 -47.68
C GLN A 177 27.45 -20.05 -46.21
N ALA A 178 26.73 -19.43 -45.27
CA ALA A 178 26.79 -19.76 -43.84
C ALA A 178 26.28 -21.17 -43.47
N GLY A 179 25.67 -21.89 -44.41
CA GLY A 179 25.26 -23.28 -44.24
C GLY A 179 23.80 -23.46 -43.80
N LYS A 180 23.39 -24.73 -43.58
CA LYS A 180 22.03 -25.10 -43.17
C LYS A 180 21.94 -25.38 -41.66
N PRO A 181 20.80 -25.08 -40.99
CA PRO A 181 19.62 -24.42 -41.54
C PRO A 181 19.88 -22.94 -41.86
N VAL A 182 19.33 -22.45 -42.98
CA VAL A 182 19.46 -21.06 -43.37
C VAL A 182 18.77 -20.18 -42.31
N ARG A 183 19.50 -19.19 -41.81
CA ARG A 183 19.01 -18.20 -40.86
C ARG A 183 19.42 -16.82 -41.37
N ILE A 184 18.45 -16.01 -41.77
CA ILE A 184 18.72 -14.67 -42.32
C ILE A 184 19.20 -13.77 -41.16
N GLY A 185 20.45 -13.32 -41.24
CA GLY A 185 21.07 -12.45 -40.24
C GLY A 185 21.90 -11.29 -40.82
N ASN A 186 22.13 -11.26 -42.14
CA ASN A 186 22.87 -10.15 -42.76
C ASN A 186 22.01 -8.87 -42.76
N LYS A 187 22.60 -7.77 -42.27
CA LYS A 187 21.93 -6.47 -42.09
C LYS A 187 21.37 -5.90 -43.38
N SER A 188 22.16 -5.84 -44.45
CA SER A 188 21.74 -5.28 -45.74
C SER A 188 20.61 -6.09 -46.36
N LEU A 189 20.64 -7.42 -46.23
CA LEU A 189 19.55 -8.26 -46.69
C LEU A 189 18.26 -8.04 -45.88
N ILE A 190 18.35 -7.96 -44.55
CA ILE A 190 17.19 -7.74 -43.69
C ILE A 190 16.57 -6.37 -43.95
N ASP A 191 17.38 -5.32 -44.04
CA ASP A 191 16.90 -3.97 -44.31
C ASP A 191 16.22 -3.90 -45.67
N TYR A 192 16.73 -4.62 -46.66
CA TYR A 192 16.13 -4.69 -47.99
C TYR A 192 14.80 -5.46 -47.99
N ILE A 193 14.75 -6.63 -47.33
CA ILE A 193 13.52 -7.40 -47.16
C ILE A 193 12.47 -6.57 -46.42
N LEU A 194 12.86 -5.86 -45.36
CA LEU A 194 11.96 -5.03 -44.60
C LEU A 194 11.49 -3.82 -45.41
N THR A 195 12.37 -3.20 -46.22
CA THR A 195 11.98 -2.12 -47.14
C THR A 195 10.94 -2.60 -48.16
N LEU A 196 11.14 -3.76 -48.77
CA LEU A 196 10.14 -4.38 -49.67
C LEU A 196 8.84 -4.71 -48.93
N THR A 197 8.95 -5.18 -47.69
CA THR A 197 7.79 -5.46 -46.83
C THR A 197 6.98 -4.21 -46.56
N LEU A 198 7.63 -3.08 -46.25
CA LEU A 198 6.97 -1.79 -46.06
C LEU A 198 6.26 -1.33 -47.34
N GLU A 199 6.85 -1.52 -48.51
CA GLU A 199 6.22 -1.21 -49.79
C GLU A 199 4.99 -2.09 -50.07
N VAL A 200 5.06 -3.37 -49.75
CA VAL A 200 3.91 -4.30 -49.85
C VAL A 200 2.82 -3.90 -48.85
N ALA A 201 3.20 -3.59 -47.62
CA ALA A 201 2.30 -3.18 -46.56
C ALA A 201 1.52 -1.92 -46.94
N GLU A 202 2.21 -0.91 -47.50
CA GLU A 202 1.58 0.33 -47.99
C GLU A 202 0.67 0.05 -49.19
N ARG A 203 1.11 -0.76 -50.15
CA ARG A 203 0.33 -1.08 -51.37
C ARG A 203 -0.97 -1.83 -51.06
N HIS A 204 -0.92 -2.76 -50.12
CA HIS A 204 -2.05 -3.62 -49.77
C HIS A 204 -2.79 -3.13 -48.54
N ASP A 205 -2.39 -2.00 -47.96
CA ASP A 205 -2.94 -1.43 -46.74
C ASP A 205 -3.00 -2.47 -45.61
N LEU A 206 -1.86 -3.11 -45.38
CA LEU A 206 -1.65 -4.09 -44.31
C LEU A 206 -0.85 -3.44 -43.18
N PRO A 207 -1.26 -3.62 -41.91
CA PRO A 207 -0.46 -3.18 -40.79
C PRO A 207 0.80 -4.04 -40.60
N LEU A 208 1.85 -3.43 -40.04
CA LEU A 208 3.11 -4.09 -39.71
C LEU A 208 3.30 -4.16 -38.18
N GLN A 209 3.52 -5.36 -37.68
CA GLN A 209 3.94 -5.60 -36.31
C GLN A 209 5.48 -5.67 -36.25
N ILE A 210 6.09 -4.95 -35.31
CA ILE A 210 7.53 -4.95 -35.09
C ILE A 210 7.81 -5.47 -33.69
N HIS A 211 8.59 -6.55 -33.57
CA HIS A 211 9.09 -6.99 -32.27
C HIS A 211 10.10 -5.96 -31.71
N THR A 212 9.93 -5.58 -30.45
CA THR A 212 10.81 -4.64 -29.75
C THR A 212 10.97 -5.05 -28.28
N GLY A 213 12.03 -4.56 -27.62
CA GLY A 213 12.28 -4.91 -26.22
C GLY A 213 12.84 -6.33 -26.08
N PHE A 214 12.56 -6.97 -24.94
CA PHE A 214 13.12 -8.27 -24.55
C PHE A 214 12.48 -9.48 -25.24
N GLY A 215 13.21 -10.59 -25.19
CA GLY A 215 12.92 -11.82 -25.91
C GLY A 215 13.78 -12.98 -25.42
N ASP A 216 13.84 -14.06 -26.21
CA ASP A 216 14.66 -15.23 -25.89
C ASP A 216 16.18 -14.95 -26.01
N ARG A 217 17.01 -15.96 -25.71
CA ARG A 217 18.48 -15.86 -25.69
C ARG A 217 19.09 -15.31 -26.98
N ASP A 218 18.45 -15.53 -28.14
CA ASP A 218 19.01 -15.15 -29.43
C ASP A 218 18.83 -13.66 -29.78
N LEU A 219 18.15 -12.89 -28.93
CA LEU A 219 18.00 -11.44 -29.03
C LEU A 219 19.17 -10.68 -28.40
N ASP A 220 19.72 -9.70 -29.13
CA ASP A 220 20.55 -8.65 -28.52
C ASP A 220 19.67 -7.47 -28.08
N LEU A 221 19.37 -7.39 -26.79
CA LEU A 221 18.48 -6.36 -26.22
C LEU A 221 18.92 -4.93 -26.55
N ARG A 222 20.21 -4.69 -26.77
CA ARG A 222 20.74 -3.35 -27.11
C ARG A 222 20.24 -2.88 -28.47
N LEU A 223 20.08 -3.81 -29.41
CA LEU A 223 19.66 -3.55 -30.78
C LEU A 223 18.13 -3.52 -30.93
N ALA A 224 17.40 -3.86 -29.86
CA ALA A 224 15.94 -3.93 -29.82
C ALA A 224 15.28 -2.65 -29.26
N ASN A 225 16.05 -1.57 -29.05
CA ASN A 225 15.52 -0.27 -28.63
C ASN A 225 14.71 0.38 -29.76
N PRO A 226 13.44 0.74 -29.54
CA PRO A 226 12.56 1.27 -30.58
C PRO A 226 13.01 2.62 -31.15
N LEU A 227 13.85 3.41 -30.46
CA LEU A 227 14.37 4.68 -30.99
C LEU A 227 15.19 4.51 -32.27
N HIS A 228 15.76 3.33 -32.50
CA HIS A 228 16.48 3.04 -33.74
C HIS A 228 15.58 3.06 -34.98
N LEU A 229 14.25 2.94 -34.81
CA LEU A 229 13.30 2.99 -35.93
C LEU A 229 13.12 4.40 -36.51
N ARG A 230 13.73 5.44 -35.92
CA ARG A 230 13.54 6.83 -36.35
C ARG A 230 13.77 7.04 -37.85
N THR A 231 14.82 6.45 -38.41
CA THR A 231 15.12 6.53 -39.85
C THR A 231 13.97 6.00 -40.71
N LEU A 232 13.40 4.86 -40.32
CA LEU A 232 12.24 4.25 -40.98
C LEU A 232 10.98 5.11 -40.81
N LEU A 233 10.72 5.62 -39.61
CA LEU A 233 9.53 6.42 -39.29
C LEU A 233 9.53 7.80 -39.97
N GLU A 234 10.71 8.36 -40.26
CA GLU A 234 10.88 9.64 -40.95
C GLU A 234 10.94 9.49 -42.49
N ASP A 235 10.95 8.26 -43.01
CA ASP A 235 10.85 8.01 -44.46
C ASP A 235 9.43 8.31 -44.96
N LYS A 236 9.33 9.32 -45.83
CA LYS A 236 8.04 9.81 -46.36
C LYS A 236 7.26 8.75 -47.13
N ARG A 237 7.91 7.71 -47.66
CA ARG A 237 7.23 6.60 -48.35
C ARG A 237 6.30 5.82 -47.43
N PHE A 238 6.63 5.76 -46.13
CA PHE A 238 5.95 4.90 -45.15
C PHE A 238 5.27 5.68 -44.04
N ALA A 239 5.16 7.01 -44.16
CA ALA A 239 4.61 7.88 -43.13
C ALA A 239 3.12 7.62 -42.80
N LYS A 240 2.39 6.90 -43.67
CA LYS A 240 0.98 6.52 -43.48
C LYS A 240 0.79 5.08 -43.02
N LEU A 241 1.87 4.30 -42.97
CA LEU A 241 1.79 2.88 -42.70
C LEU A 241 1.45 2.61 -41.22
N ARG A 242 0.41 1.81 -40.98
CA ARG A 242 0.02 1.39 -39.63
C ARG A 242 1.08 0.45 -39.04
N ILE A 243 1.83 0.93 -38.04
CA ILE A 243 2.88 0.17 -37.36
C ILE A 243 2.52 -0.02 -35.90
N VAL A 244 2.67 -1.23 -35.36
CA VAL A 244 2.58 -1.50 -33.92
C VAL A 244 3.89 -2.05 -33.37
N LEU A 245 4.38 -1.46 -32.28
CA LEU A 245 5.52 -1.93 -31.53
C LEU A 245 5.05 -2.88 -30.44
N LEU A 246 5.55 -4.12 -30.46
CA LEU A 246 5.10 -5.14 -29.52
C LEU A 246 5.89 -5.15 -28.21
N HIS A 247 5.27 -5.77 -27.21
CA HIS A 247 5.87 -6.18 -25.94
C HIS A 247 6.23 -5.08 -24.95
N ALA A 248 5.45 -4.00 -24.98
CA ALA A 248 5.69 -2.75 -24.26
C ALA A 248 7.08 -2.17 -24.55
N SER A 249 7.77 -2.67 -25.58
CA SER A 249 9.19 -2.49 -25.83
C SER A 249 10.07 -2.70 -24.59
N TYR A 250 9.63 -3.46 -23.57
CA TYR A 250 10.30 -3.51 -22.25
C TYR A 250 11.79 -3.90 -22.39
N PRO A 251 12.74 -3.17 -21.76
CA PRO A 251 12.56 -2.11 -20.76
C PRO A 251 12.45 -0.68 -21.35
N PHE A 252 12.29 -0.52 -22.66
CA PHE A 252 12.22 0.76 -23.38
C PHE A 252 10.79 1.31 -23.53
N SER A 253 9.92 1.08 -22.53
CA SER A 253 8.50 1.46 -22.61
C SER A 253 8.32 2.98 -22.78
N LYS A 254 9.21 3.78 -22.17
CA LYS A 254 9.17 5.26 -22.24
C LYS A 254 9.53 5.77 -23.63
N GLU A 255 10.52 5.16 -24.27
CA GLU A 255 10.92 5.45 -25.64
C GLU A 255 9.79 5.14 -26.63
N ALA A 256 9.16 3.98 -26.47
CA ALA A 256 8.00 3.58 -27.27
C ALA A 256 6.81 4.54 -27.08
N SER A 257 6.53 4.90 -25.82
CA SER A 257 5.53 5.90 -25.43
C SER A 257 5.75 7.22 -26.16
N TYR A 258 6.98 7.73 -26.14
CA TYR A 258 7.37 8.94 -26.87
C TYR A 258 7.10 8.80 -28.38
N LEU A 259 7.59 7.74 -29.03
CA LEU A 259 7.40 7.55 -30.47
C LEU A 259 5.92 7.54 -30.88
N SER A 260 5.06 6.87 -30.11
CA SER A 260 3.61 6.84 -30.41
C SER A 260 2.92 8.20 -30.27
N SER A 261 3.45 9.06 -29.40
CA SER A 261 2.95 10.42 -29.15
C SER A 261 3.31 11.38 -30.28
N VAL A 262 4.47 11.20 -30.92
CA VAL A 262 4.97 12.09 -31.99
C VAL A 262 4.71 11.59 -33.40
N TYR A 263 4.70 10.27 -33.63
CA TYR A 263 4.50 9.69 -34.96
C TYR A 263 3.04 9.20 -35.10
N PRO A 264 2.23 9.77 -36.02
CA PRO A 264 0.82 9.41 -36.17
C PRO A 264 0.61 7.93 -36.47
N GLN A 265 1.59 7.29 -37.12
CA GLN A 265 1.51 5.94 -37.65
C GLN A 265 1.97 4.84 -36.68
N VAL A 266 2.48 5.21 -35.49
CA VAL A 266 2.99 4.28 -34.46
C VAL A 266 1.93 4.02 -33.39
N TYR A 267 1.67 2.73 -33.15
CA TYR A 267 0.81 2.15 -32.13
C TYR A 267 1.65 1.24 -31.20
N LEU A 268 1.14 0.95 -30.02
CA LEU A 268 1.82 0.18 -28.99
C LEU A 268 0.99 -1.02 -28.57
N ASP A 269 1.67 -2.11 -28.25
CA ASP A 269 1.10 -3.31 -27.65
C ASP A 269 1.97 -3.72 -26.45
N PHE A 270 1.35 -4.28 -25.39
CA PHE A 270 2.04 -4.65 -24.15
C PHE A 270 2.09 -6.17 -23.87
N GLY A 271 1.75 -7.02 -24.85
CA GLY A 271 1.79 -8.48 -24.73
C GLY A 271 3.20 -9.01 -24.38
N LEU A 272 3.37 -10.27 -24.00
CA LEU A 272 4.64 -10.83 -23.45
C LEU A 272 5.09 -10.23 -22.10
N ALA A 273 5.27 -8.90 -21.99
CA ALA A 273 5.61 -8.22 -20.73
C ALA A 273 4.59 -8.53 -19.63
N VAL A 274 3.30 -8.58 -20.01
CA VAL A 274 2.21 -9.17 -19.24
C VAL A 274 1.90 -10.54 -19.86
N PRO A 275 2.09 -11.67 -19.15
CA PRO A 275 2.22 -11.84 -17.70
C PRO A 275 3.64 -12.15 -17.20
N LYS A 276 4.71 -11.89 -17.98
CA LYS A 276 6.06 -12.39 -17.63
C LYS A 276 6.76 -11.59 -16.52
N LEU A 277 6.44 -10.30 -16.33
CA LEU A 277 7.06 -9.47 -15.29
C LEU A 277 6.46 -9.68 -13.89
N SER A 278 7.09 -9.09 -12.86
CA SER A 278 6.47 -8.98 -11.52
C SER A 278 5.19 -8.12 -11.59
N VAL A 279 4.29 -8.19 -10.59
CA VAL A 279 3.06 -7.36 -10.61
C VAL A 279 3.40 -5.87 -10.75
N HIS A 280 4.41 -5.42 -9.99
CA HIS A 280 4.92 -4.05 -10.12
C HIS A 280 5.50 -3.76 -11.51
N GLY A 281 6.30 -4.67 -12.09
CA GLY A 281 6.87 -4.49 -13.43
C GLY A 281 5.83 -4.45 -14.55
N MET A 282 4.79 -5.28 -14.45
CA MET A 282 3.64 -5.26 -15.38
C MET A 282 2.88 -3.92 -15.30
N VAL A 283 2.55 -3.46 -14.09
CA VAL A 283 1.88 -2.16 -13.90
C VAL A 283 2.76 -1.00 -14.35
N SER A 284 4.05 -1.03 -14.01
CA SER A 284 5.00 0.04 -14.37
C SER A 284 5.19 0.15 -15.88
N SER A 285 5.40 -0.97 -16.59
CA SER A 285 5.57 -0.94 -18.06
C SER A 285 4.35 -0.38 -18.77
N VAL A 286 3.14 -0.77 -18.37
CA VAL A 286 1.90 -0.24 -18.97
C VAL A 286 1.66 1.24 -18.60
N LYS A 287 2.01 1.68 -17.38
CA LYS A 287 1.99 3.10 -17.01
C LYS A 287 2.94 3.92 -17.86
N GLU A 288 4.18 3.46 -18.03
CA GLU A 288 5.18 4.13 -18.85
C GLU A 288 4.75 4.23 -20.32
N LEU A 289 4.05 3.23 -20.87
CA LEU A 289 3.43 3.35 -22.19
C LEU A 289 2.39 4.48 -22.20
N LEU A 290 1.54 4.59 -21.18
CA LEU A 290 0.48 5.60 -21.13
C LEU A 290 0.95 7.00 -20.67
N ASP A 291 2.21 7.18 -20.26
CA ASP A 291 2.75 8.50 -19.87
C ASP A 291 2.65 9.53 -21.01
N LEU A 292 2.90 9.11 -22.27
CA LEU A 292 2.83 9.95 -23.45
C LEU A 292 1.95 9.36 -24.56
N ALA A 293 1.74 8.04 -24.61
CA ALA A 293 0.95 7.42 -25.66
C ALA A 293 -0.54 7.75 -25.52
N PRO A 294 -1.22 8.15 -26.61
CA PRO A 294 -2.67 8.25 -26.61
C PRO A 294 -3.32 6.87 -26.37
N THR A 295 -4.35 6.80 -25.51
CA THR A 295 -5.08 5.54 -25.21
C THR A 295 -5.66 4.87 -26.47
N LYS A 296 -6.02 5.67 -27.50
CA LYS A 296 -6.48 5.20 -28.82
C LYS A 296 -5.37 4.56 -29.69
N LYS A 297 -4.13 4.51 -29.19
CA LYS A 297 -2.97 3.90 -29.86
C LYS A 297 -2.34 2.75 -29.08
N VAL A 298 -2.88 2.40 -27.92
CA VAL A 298 -2.42 1.25 -27.13
C VAL A 298 -3.38 0.09 -27.34
N MET A 299 -2.84 -1.09 -27.61
CA MET A 299 -3.58 -2.33 -27.91
C MET A 299 -3.13 -3.45 -26.98
N PHE A 300 -3.90 -4.54 -26.98
CA PHE A 300 -3.65 -5.73 -26.19
C PHE A 300 -3.36 -6.95 -27.07
N SER A 301 -2.43 -7.77 -26.60
CA SER A 301 -2.22 -9.15 -27.04
C SER A 301 -1.73 -10.00 -25.87
N THR A 302 -1.91 -11.32 -25.95
CA THR A 302 -1.40 -12.24 -24.93
C THR A 302 0.05 -12.63 -25.17
N ASP A 303 0.51 -12.57 -26.43
CA ASP A 303 1.70 -13.27 -26.91
C ASP A 303 1.71 -14.76 -26.53
N GLY A 304 0.52 -15.37 -26.48
CA GLY A 304 0.35 -16.77 -26.10
C GLY A 304 1.00 -17.70 -27.12
N TYR A 305 1.74 -18.70 -26.66
CA TYR A 305 2.40 -19.69 -27.51
C TYR A 305 2.49 -21.06 -26.85
N ALA A 306 2.47 -22.10 -27.69
CA ALA A 306 2.59 -23.51 -27.36
C ALA A 306 1.49 -24.08 -26.45
N SER A 307 1.11 -23.40 -25.36
CA SER A 307 0.15 -23.89 -24.38
C SER A 307 -1.05 -22.93 -24.23
N PRO A 308 -2.30 -23.42 -24.24
CA PRO A 308 -3.51 -22.62 -24.05
C PRO A 308 -3.51 -21.76 -22.77
N GLU A 309 -2.82 -22.23 -21.73
CA GLU A 309 -2.67 -21.54 -20.45
C GLU A 309 -1.97 -20.18 -20.60
N THR A 310 -1.10 -20.02 -21.60
CA THR A 310 -0.41 -18.74 -21.85
C THR A 310 -1.39 -17.64 -22.28
N TYR A 311 -2.37 -17.96 -23.11
CA TYR A 311 -3.45 -17.06 -23.52
C TYR A 311 -4.32 -16.67 -22.32
N TYR A 312 -4.72 -17.66 -21.51
CA TYR A 312 -5.49 -17.42 -20.29
C TYR A 312 -4.74 -16.50 -19.32
N LEU A 313 -3.47 -16.78 -19.05
CA LEU A 313 -2.65 -15.99 -18.15
C LEU A 313 -2.43 -14.56 -18.66
N GLY A 314 -2.14 -14.40 -19.96
CA GLY A 314 -2.00 -13.10 -20.60
C GLY A 314 -3.27 -12.27 -20.48
N ALA A 315 -4.43 -12.85 -20.83
CA ALA A 315 -5.72 -12.19 -20.74
C ALA A 315 -6.09 -11.80 -19.30
N LYS A 316 -5.99 -12.76 -18.36
CA LYS A 316 -6.31 -12.52 -16.95
C LYS A 316 -5.44 -11.41 -16.35
N LYS A 317 -4.11 -11.47 -16.56
CA LYS A 317 -3.19 -10.46 -16.03
C LYS A 317 -3.32 -9.12 -16.73
N ALA A 318 -3.62 -9.10 -18.02
CA ALA A 318 -3.91 -7.84 -18.70
C ALA A 318 -5.16 -7.15 -18.14
N ARG A 319 -6.25 -7.89 -17.85
CA ARG A 319 -7.44 -7.33 -17.18
C ARG A 319 -7.09 -6.75 -15.81
N GLU A 320 -6.32 -7.48 -14.99
CA GLU A 320 -5.86 -6.99 -13.70
C GLU A 320 -4.99 -5.72 -13.84
N VAL A 321 -4.01 -5.74 -14.76
CA VAL A 321 -3.06 -4.63 -14.95
C VAL A 321 -3.75 -3.40 -15.51
N ILE A 322 -4.55 -3.53 -16.57
CA ILE A 322 -5.30 -2.41 -17.15
C ILE A 322 -6.30 -1.85 -16.15
N TYR A 323 -6.95 -2.71 -15.34
CA TYR A 323 -7.77 -2.22 -14.23
C TYR A 323 -6.93 -1.36 -13.28
N LEU A 324 -5.79 -1.85 -12.77
CA LEU A 324 -4.95 -1.07 -11.87
C LEU A 324 -4.43 0.22 -12.51
N VAL A 325 -4.02 0.20 -13.77
CA VAL A 325 -3.46 1.36 -14.47
C VAL A 325 -4.54 2.41 -14.76
N LEU A 326 -5.69 2.01 -15.30
CA LEU A 326 -6.79 2.95 -15.58
C LEU A 326 -7.49 3.42 -14.31
N ARG A 327 -7.59 2.56 -13.29
CA ARG A 327 -8.01 2.94 -11.94
C ARG A 327 -7.10 4.02 -11.38
N ASP A 328 -5.78 3.84 -11.49
CA ASP A 328 -4.81 4.81 -11.01
C ASP A 328 -4.85 6.10 -11.84
N ALA A 329 -5.03 6.03 -13.16
CA ALA A 329 -5.24 7.20 -14.02
C ALA A 329 -6.52 7.97 -13.63
N CYS A 330 -7.62 7.26 -13.32
CA CYS A 330 -8.81 7.88 -12.78
C CYS A 330 -8.61 8.46 -11.38
N ALA A 331 -7.90 7.76 -10.50
CA ALA A 331 -7.62 8.20 -9.15
C ALA A 331 -6.70 9.44 -9.14
N SER A 332 -5.83 9.58 -10.14
CA SER A 332 -4.98 10.75 -10.40
C SER A 332 -5.73 11.89 -11.07
N GLY A 333 -6.89 11.62 -11.67
CA GLY A 333 -7.71 12.60 -12.40
C GLY A 333 -7.27 12.81 -13.85
N ASP A 334 -6.42 11.94 -14.39
CA ASP A 334 -5.98 11.97 -15.79
C ASP A 334 -7.09 11.51 -16.75
N LEU A 335 -7.98 10.63 -16.27
CA LEU A 335 -9.17 10.16 -16.98
C LEU A 335 -10.41 10.20 -16.06
N SER A 336 -11.57 10.60 -16.58
CA SER A 336 -12.84 10.29 -15.91
C SER A 336 -13.15 8.79 -15.96
N LEU A 337 -14.05 8.31 -15.10
CA LEU A 337 -14.47 6.90 -15.10
C LEU A 337 -15.01 6.46 -16.48
N MET A 338 -15.78 7.32 -17.14
CA MET A 338 -16.29 7.04 -18.49
C MET A 338 -15.18 7.01 -19.54
N GLU A 339 -14.20 7.92 -19.45
CA GLU A 339 -13.02 7.89 -20.33
C GLU A 339 -12.14 6.68 -20.08
N ALA A 340 -12.01 6.20 -18.84
CA ALA A 340 -11.31 4.95 -18.54
C ALA A 340 -12.07 3.71 -19.00
N ILE A 341 -13.40 3.69 -18.88
CA ILE A 341 -14.23 2.62 -19.45
C ILE A 341 -14.11 2.61 -20.98
N ASP A 342 -14.08 3.79 -21.61
CA ASP A 342 -13.87 3.92 -23.06
C ASP A 342 -12.46 3.41 -23.44
N ALA A 343 -11.43 3.89 -22.73
CA ALA A 343 -10.05 3.48 -22.91
C ALA A 343 -9.85 1.97 -22.73
N ALA A 344 -10.49 1.35 -21.74
CA ALA A 344 -10.47 -0.10 -21.56
C ALA A 344 -11.03 -0.84 -22.78
N LYS A 345 -12.20 -0.39 -23.29
CA LYS A 345 -12.82 -0.97 -24.49
C LYS A 345 -11.97 -0.74 -25.75
N ASP A 346 -11.29 0.38 -25.82
CA ASP A 346 -10.39 0.69 -26.92
C ASP A 346 -9.15 -0.20 -26.88
N ILE A 347 -8.46 -0.25 -25.75
CA ILE A 347 -7.23 -1.02 -25.54
C ILE A 347 -7.47 -2.51 -25.79
N PHE A 348 -8.57 -3.06 -25.26
CA PHE A 348 -8.84 -4.51 -25.38
C PHE A 348 -9.46 -4.93 -26.70
N SER A 349 -10.07 -4.02 -27.48
CA SER A 349 -10.90 -4.42 -28.61
C SER A 349 -10.91 -3.40 -29.75
N ARG A 350 -11.45 -2.20 -29.53
CA ARG A 350 -11.81 -1.29 -30.65
C ARG A 350 -10.59 -0.78 -31.41
N ASN A 351 -9.47 -0.53 -30.72
CA ASN A 351 -8.23 -0.11 -31.37
C ASN A 351 -7.77 -1.20 -32.33
N SER A 352 -7.75 -2.47 -31.91
CA SER A 352 -7.38 -3.61 -32.77
C SER A 352 -8.36 -3.79 -33.93
N ILE A 353 -9.68 -3.71 -33.71
CA ILE A 353 -10.68 -3.81 -34.77
C ILE A 353 -10.46 -2.75 -35.85
N ALA A 354 -10.24 -1.49 -35.45
CA ALA A 354 -9.97 -0.40 -36.37
C ALA A 354 -8.59 -0.53 -37.04
N PHE A 355 -7.56 -0.87 -36.27
CA PHE A 355 -6.18 -0.98 -36.72
C PHE A 355 -5.96 -2.14 -37.68
N TYR A 356 -6.66 -3.27 -37.54
CA TYR A 356 -6.56 -4.43 -38.44
C TYR A 356 -7.74 -4.55 -39.43
N LYS A 357 -8.74 -3.65 -39.35
CA LYS A 357 -9.96 -3.66 -40.20
C LYS A 357 -10.71 -4.99 -40.13
N LEU A 358 -10.93 -5.48 -38.91
CA LEU A 358 -11.61 -6.76 -38.68
C LEU A 358 -13.13 -6.62 -38.89
N ASN A 359 -13.73 -7.54 -39.66
CA ASN A 359 -15.17 -7.63 -39.83
C ASN A 359 -15.75 -8.63 -38.81
N LEU A 360 -16.14 -8.13 -37.63
CA LEU A 360 -16.78 -8.92 -36.58
C LEU A 360 -18.30 -8.63 -36.57
N ASP A 361 -19.14 -9.67 -36.67
CA ASP A 361 -20.61 -9.54 -36.58
C ASP A 361 -21.03 -9.29 -35.12
N VAL A 362 -21.23 -8.03 -34.74
CA VAL A 362 -21.47 -7.61 -33.34
C VAL A 362 -22.89 -7.96 -32.82
N ASN A 363 -23.72 -8.67 -33.59
CA ASN A 363 -25.13 -8.94 -33.24
C ASN A 363 -25.45 -10.40 -32.82
N SER A 364 -24.49 -11.33 -32.79
CA SER A 364 -24.77 -12.73 -32.39
C SER A 364 -24.77 -13.00 -30.88
N PHE A 365 -24.39 -12.03 -30.04
CA PHE A 365 -24.18 -12.24 -28.61
C PHE A 365 -25.28 -11.59 -27.77
N SER A 366 -26.35 -12.35 -27.50
CA SER A 366 -27.34 -12.03 -26.46
C SER A 366 -27.04 -12.85 -25.20
N PRO A 367 -26.96 -12.25 -24.00
CA PRO A 367 -26.76 -13.02 -22.77
C PRO A 367 -28.08 -13.66 -22.34
N GLN A 368 -28.44 -14.79 -22.95
CA GLN A 368 -29.36 -15.74 -22.33
C GLN A 368 -28.61 -16.58 -21.31
N ARG A 369 -28.71 -16.21 -20.02
CA ARG A 369 -28.82 -17.17 -18.90
C ARG A 369 -29.21 -16.44 -17.60
N ARG A 370 -30.53 -16.39 -17.37
CA ARG A 370 -31.12 -16.48 -16.03
C ARG A 370 -30.99 -17.92 -15.55
N ILE A 371 -30.27 -18.19 -14.45
CA ILE A 371 -30.50 -19.39 -13.63
C ILE A 371 -30.42 -19.03 -12.13
N SER A 372 -31.51 -19.42 -11.47
CA SER A 372 -31.93 -19.52 -10.05
C SER A 372 -31.04 -19.09 -8.87
N LEU A 373 -31.69 -18.34 -7.98
CA LEU A 373 -31.39 -18.09 -6.56
C LEU A 373 -31.45 -19.36 -5.68
N ALA A 374 -30.44 -19.55 -4.80
CA ALA A 374 -30.52 -19.77 -3.34
C ALA A 374 -29.24 -20.45 -2.78
N PRO A 375 -28.89 -20.32 -1.48
CA PRO A 375 -29.08 -19.23 -0.52
C PRO A 375 -27.74 -18.56 -0.12
N GLN A 376 -27.85 -17.31 0.34
CA GLN A 376 -26.77 -16.44 0.79
C GLN A 376 -25.90 -17.08 1.89
N MET A 377 -24.61 -17.29 1.60
CA MET A 377 -23.56 -17.16 2.61
C MET A 377 -23.17 -15.68 2.65
N LYS A 378 -23.44 -15.03 3.79
CA LYS A 378 -23.02 -13.67 4.09
C LYS A 378 -21.54 -13.68 4.45
N GLU A 379 -20.75 -12.90 3.73
CA GLU A 379 -19.42 -12.42 4.13
C GLU A 379 -19.10 -11.14 3.32
N PRO A 380 -18.17 -10.28 3.78
CA PRO A 380 -18.51 -8.97 4.32
C PRO A 380 -18.24 -7.80 3.36
N ASP A 381 -18.89 -6.70 3.69
CA ASP A 381 -19.05 -5.46 2.95
C ASP A 381 -17.72 -4.71 2.69
N VAL A 382 -17.24 -4.66 1.44
CA VAL A 382 -16.07 -3.85 1.03
C VAL A 382 -16.54 -2.50 0.50
N GLN A 383 -16.59 -1.51 1.39
CA GLN A 383 -16.91 -0.12 1.11
C GLN A 383 -16.02 0.48 0.00
N GLU A 384 -16.67 1.02 -1.03
CA GLU A 384 -16.22 2.22 -1.75
C GLU A 384 -15.68 3.23 -0.75
N ASP A 385 -14.63 3.97 -1.09
CA ASP A 385 -14.39 5.21 -0.35
C ASP A 385 -15.39 6.27 -0.86
N SER A 386 -16.67 5.99 -0.58
CA SER A 386 -17.86 6.82 -0.81
C SER A 386 -17.86 8.07 0.05
N SER A 387 -16.68 8.50 0.51
CA SER A 387 -16.56 9.43 1.60
C SER A 387 -16.83 10.84 1.11
N SER A 388 -18.05 11.33 1.31
CA SER A 388 -18.46 12.72 1.08
C SER A 388 -17.57 13.72 1.82
N PHE A 389 -16.93 13.28 2.90
CA PHE A 389 -15.97 14.07 3.66
C PHE A 389 -14.70 13.29 3.98
N VAL A 390 -13.54 13.96 3.87
CA VAL A 390 -12.27 13.45 4.39
C VAL A 390 -11.82 14.32 5.56
N ARG A 391 -11.66 13.70 6.73
CA ARG A 391 -11.13 14.31 7.95
C ARG A 391 -9.62 14.19 7.96
N ILE A 392 -8.91 15.30 7.80
CA ILE A 392 -7.46 15.35 8.04
C ILE A 392 -7.25 15.59 9.54
N ILE A 393 -6.77 14.57 10.24
CA ILE A 393 -6.59 14.53 11.69
C ILE A 393 -5.15 14.87 12.05
N TRP A 394 -4.97 15.67 13.10
CA TRP A 394 -3.68 15.82 13.78
C TRP A 394 -3.91 15.83 15.29
N VAL A 395 -2.86 15.53 16.05
CA VAL A 395 -2.88 15.63 17.51
C VAL A 395 -1.98 16.80 17.89
N ASP A 396 -2.50 17.75 18.66
CA ASP A 396 -1.72 18.90 19.08
C ASP A 396 -0.84 18.60 20.30
N THR A 397 -0.12 19.61 20.79
CA THR A 397 0.71 19.48 22.01
C THR A 397 -0.12 19.22 23.25
N SER A 398 -1.37 19.67 23.34
CA SER A 398 -2.25 19.34 24.46
C SER A 398 -2.61 17.85 24.51
N GLY A 399 -2.53 17.14 23.38
CA GLY A 399 -2.91 15.74 23.24
C GLY A 399 -4.32 15.55 22.69
N GLN A 400 -5.00 16.66 22.37
CA GLN A 400 -6.32 16.63 21.75
C GLN A 400 -6.22 16.32 20.25
N GLN A 401 -7.11 15.43 19.80
CA GLN A 401 -7.30 15.11 18.40
C GLN A 401 -8.14 16.19 17.74
N ARG A 402 -7.59 16.81 16.70
CA ARG A 402 -8.25 17.85 15.91
C ARG A 402 -8.39 17.39 14.48
N CYS A 403 -9.38 17.92 13.78
CA CYS A 403 -9.52 17.63 12.36
C CYS A 403 -9.96 18.85 11.54
N ARG A 404 -9.63 18.80 10.25
CA ARG A 404 -10.30 19.59 9.23
C ARG A 404 -11.00 18.64 8.29
N SER A 405 -12.31 18.77 8.22
CA SER A 405 -13.13 18.02 7.29
C SER A 405 -13.20 18.76 5.96
N LEU A 406 -12.99 18.04 4.87
CA LEU A 406 -13.05 18.58 3.52
C LEU A 406 -14.05 17.79 2.71
N VAL A 407 -14.89 18.53 1.98
CA VAL A 407 -15.85 17.98 1.05
C VAL A 407 -15.11 17.32 -0.12
N THR A 408 -15.57 16.13 -0.48
CA THR A 408 -15.16 15.38 -1.65
C THR A 408 -16.23 15.46 -2.75
N ASP A 409 -15.97 14.83 -3.89
CA ASP A 409 -16.75 15.03 -5.10
C ASP A 409 -18.23 14.59 -5.00
N GLN A 410 -18.62 13.75 -4.04
CA GLN A 410 -20.01 13.28 -3.89
C GLN A 410 -21.01 14.36 -3.40
N LEU A 411 -20.65 15.21 -2.43
CA LEU A 411 -21.60 16.22 -1.91
C LEU A 411 -21.83 17.37 -2.91
N SER A 412 -20.85 17.60 -3.79
CA SER A 412 -20.87 18.61 -4.86
C SER A 412 -21.99 18.36 -5.88
N TYR A 413 -22.38 17.10 -6.08
CA TYR A 413 -23.42 16.69 -7.02
C TYR A 413 -24.84 16.90 -6.49
N LEU A 414 -25.01 16.95 -5.16
CA LEU A 414 -26.31 17.15 -4.49
C LEU A 414 -26.64 18.63 -4.26
N VAL A 415 -25.63 19.49 -4.10
CA VAL A 415 -25.81 20.95 -3.96
C VAL A 415 -25.82 21.60 -5.35
N ALA A 416 -26.86 21.29 -6.13
CA ALA A 416 -27.14 21.91 -7.40
C ALA A 416 -27.63 23.37 -7.20
N SER A 417 -26.71 24.30 -6.96
CA SER A 417 -26.84 25.72 -7.28
C SER A 417 -25.60 26.51 -6.80
N HIS A 418 -24.82 27.01 -7.76
CA HIS A 418 -23.93 28.17 -7.59
C HIS A 418 -22.72 28.09 -6.63
N ASN A 419 -21.80 27.11 -6.70
CA ASN A 419 -20.40 27.42 -6.32
C ASN A 419 -19.32 26.42 -6.77
N VAL A 420 -18.24 26.96 -7.35
CA VAL A 420 -17.03 26.31 -7.91
C VAL A 420 -16.09 25.71 -6.85
N GLN A 421 -16.51 25.65 -5.58
CA GLN A 421 -15.65 25.45 -4.41
C GLN A 421 -15.61 24.02 -3.82
N ALA A 422 -16.44 23.09 -4.29
CA ALA A 422 -16.68 21.82 -3.58
C ALA A 422 -15.68 20.67 -3.86
N ASN A 423 -14.74 20.82 -4.80
CA ASN A 423 -13.67 19.84 -5.07
C ASN A 423 -12.31 20.32 -4.52
N ARG A 424 -12.20 20.61 -3.21
CA ARG A 424 -10.95 21.18 -2.65
C ARG A 424 -9.95 20.09 -2.23
N PHE A 425 -10.45 18.96 -1.73
CA PHE A 425 -9.59 17.88 -1.24
C PHE A 425 -8.76 17.25 -2.37
N ASN A 426 -9.44 16.79 -3.44
CA ASN A 426 -8.82 16.08 -4.55
C ASN A 426 -7.98 17.00 -5.45
N ARG A 427 -8.43 18.23 -5.76
CA ARG A 427 -7.66 19.16 -6.61
C ARG A 427 -6.39 19.72 -5.97
N SER A 428 -6.41 20.07 -4.69
CA SER A 428 -5.33 20.86 -4.07
C SER A 428 -4.82 20.31 -2.76
N VAL A 429 -5.68 19.86 -1.85
CA VAL A 429 -5.23 19.54 -0.49
C VAL A 429 -4.42 18.24 -0.46
N LYS A 430 -4.73 17.25 -1.29
CA LYS A 430 -3.91 16.03 -1.43
C LYS A 430 -2.44 16.34 -1.77
N LYS A 431 -2.21 17.34 -2.65
CA LYS A 431 -0.86 17.68 -3.14
C LYS A 431 -0.17 18.78 -2.32
N ASN A 432 -0.92 19.81 -1.94
CA ASN A 432 -0.38 21.04 -1.37
C ASN A 432 -0.69 21.21 0.12
N GLY A 433 -1.50 20.30 0.69
CA GLY A 433 -2.05 20.45 2.03
C GLY A 433 -3.09 21.56 2.17
N ILE A 434 -3.57 21.74 3.39
CA ILE A 434 -4.47 22.83 3.78
C ILE A 434 -3.76 23.76 4.76
N GLY A 435 -3.99 25.08 4.62
CA GLY A 435 -3.43 26.08 5.52
C GLY A 435 -3.88 25.85 6.96
N LEU A 436 -2.95 25.73 7.91
CA LEU A 436 -3.22 25.63 9.35
C LEU A 436 -2.38 26.69 10.08
N THR A 437 -2.97 27.37 11.06
CA THR A 437 -2.27 28.43 11.81
C THR A 437 -1.21 27.83 12.73
N HIS A 438 -0.08 28.52 12.91
CA HIS A 438 0.94 28.13 13.90
C HIS A 438 0.36 27.97 15.31
N ALA A 439 -0.66 28.76 15.68
CA ALA A 439 -1.31 28.66 16.97
C ALA A 439 -1.85 27.26 17.30
N SER A 440 -2.11 26.41 16.29
CA SER A 440 -2.73 25.09 16.52
C SER A 440 -1.91 24.14 17.39
N MET A 441 -0.59 24.34 17.48
CA MET A 441 0.30 23.56 18.35
C MET A 441 0.60 24.26 19.68
N GLY A 442 -0.01 25.42 19.95
CA GLY A 442 0.16 26.17 21.20
C GLY A 442 -1.11 26.26 22.05
N MET A 443 -2.21 25.64 21.63
CA MET A 443 -3.50 25.72 22.34
C MET A 443 -3.53 24.74 23.52
N PRO A 444 -3.88 25.18 24.75
CA PRO A 444 -4.06 24.29 25.90
C PRO A 444 -5.42 23.59 25.89
N SER A 445 -5.61 22.63 26.81
CA SER A 445 -6.85 21.83 26.91
C SER A 445 -8.14 22.61 27.16
N PHE A 446 -8.07 23.81 27.74
CA PHE A 446 -9.24 24.57 28.17
C PHE A 446 -9.67 25.70 27.22
N THR A 447 -8.86 26.08 26.22
CA THR A 447 -9.19 27.18 25.30
C THR A 447 -8.58 27.02 23.91
N ASP A 448 -9.26 27.54 22.88
CA ASP A 448 -8.81 27.55 21.48
C ASP A 448 -7.95 28.78 21.14
N GLY A 449 -7.11 29.23 22.08
CA GLY A 449 -6.13 30.29 21.90
C GLY A 449 -4.74 29.83 22.35
N PRO A 450 -3.66 30.22 21.66
CA PRO A 450 -2.34 29.75 22.03
C PRO A 450 -1.89 30.31 23.39
N ALA A 451 -1.27 29.48 24.22
CA ALA A 451 -0.64 29.90 25.45
C ALA A 451 0.50 30.88 25.16
N GLU A 452 0.59 31.98 25.92
CA GLU A 452 1.58 33.04 25.69
C GLU A 452 3.03 32.52 25.70
N GLU A 453 3.34 31.63 26.64
CA GLU A 453 4.67 31.03 26.76
C GLU A 453 4.99 30.02 25.66
N SER A 454 4.01 29.55 24.88
CA SER A 454 4.27 28.64 23.76
C SER A 454 5.05 29.29 22.60
N LYS A 455 5.12 30.63 22.58
CA LYS A 455 5.68 31.47 21.49
C LYS A 455 5.02 31.28 20.13
N LEU A 456 3.92 30.53 20.07
CA LEU A 456 3.09 30.39 18.88
C LEU A 456 1.97 31.41 18.93
N THR A 457 1.66 32.01 17.79
CA THR A 457 0.60 33.02 17.66
C THR A 457 -0.26 32.70 16.44
N GLY A 458 -1.34 33.46 16.24
CA GLY A 458 -2.14 33.37 15.01
C GLY A 458 -1.38 33.80 13.74
N VAL A 459 -0.17 34.37 13.87
CA VAL A 459 0.64 34.85 12.76
C VAL A 459 1.46 33.69 12.16
N GLY A 460 1.27 33.50 10.85
CA GLY A 460 1.93 32.45 10.09
C GLY A 460 1.02 31.24 9.84
N GLU A 461 1.32 30.54 8.75
CA GLU A 461 0.53 29.41 8.27
C GLU A 461 1.47 28.31 7.78
N ILE A 462 1.16 27.08 8.19
CA ILE A 462 1.77 25.85 7.68
C ILE A 462 0.80 25.15 6.72
N ARG A 463 1.30 24.14 6.02
CA ARG A 463 0.49 23.19 5.25
C ARG A 463 0.31 21.90 6.05
N LEU A 464 -0.93 21.61 6.42
CA LEU A 464 -1.34 20.29 6.89
C LEU A 464 -1.58 19.40 5.68
N VAL A 465 -0.64 18.50 5.40
CA VAL A 465 -0.63 17.61 4.23
C VAL A 465 -1.10 16.22 4.65
N PRO A 466 -2.16 15.67 4.03
CA PRO A 466 -2.65 14.34 4.39
C PRO A 466 -1.66 13.25 3.96
N ASP A 467 -1.26 12.39 4.89
CA ASP A 467 -0.49 11.18 4.58
C ASP A 467 -1.45 10.07 4.13
N LEU A 468 -1.58 9.90 2.82
CA LEU A 468 -2.54 8.97 2.23
C LEU A 468 -2.29 7.50 2.59
N SER A 469 -1.08 7.12 3.05
CA SER A 469 -0.81 5.77 3.53
C SER A 469 -1.59 5.44 4.82
N THR A 470 -1.93 6.49 5.59
CA THR A 470 -2.76 6.40 6.80
C THR A 470 -4.24 6.54 6.51
N LYS A 471 -4.67 6.78 5.28
CA LYS A 471 -6.10 6.95 4.99
C LYS A 471 -6.88 5.69 5.36
N ARG A 472 -7.95 5.86 6.12
CA ARG A 472 -8.88 4.80 6.53
C ARG A 472 -10.32 5.26 6.38
N THR A 473 -11.20 4.39 5.90
CA THR A 473 -12.65 4.65 5.85
C THR A 473 -13.23 4.50 7.26
N ILE A 474 -14.16 5.38 7.64
CA ILE A 474 -14.75 5.39 8.97
C ILE A 474 -15.79 4.26 9.09
N PRO A 475 -15.62 3.26 9.98
CA PRO A 475 -16.49 2.07 10.02
C PRO A 475 -17.96 2.39 10.35
N TRP A 476 -18.21 3.37 11.24
CA TRP A 476 -19.56 3.79 11.65
C TRP A 476 -20.20 4.84 10.73
N THR A 477 -19.47 5.36 9.75
CA THR A 477 -20.00 6.33 8.77
C THR A 477 -19.33 6.09 7.42
N LYS A 478 -19.95 5.21 6.62
CA LYS A 478 -19.42 4.72 5.34
C LYS A 478 -19.06 5.82 4.34
N GLN A 479 -19.69 6.99 4.50
CA GLN A 479 -19.51 8.20 3.70
C GLN A 479 -18.49 9.18 4.29
N GLU A 480 -17.62 8.75 5.19
CA GLU A 480 -16.52 9.57 5.69
C GLU A 480 -15.22 8.76 5.77
N SER A 481 -14.10 9.43 5.54
CA SER A 481 -12.77 8.86 5.74
C SER A 481 -11.94 9.75 6.64
N MET A 482 -10.96 9.14 7.31
CA MET A 482 -9.99 9.83 8.15
C MET A 482 -8.57 9.56 7.66
N VAL A 483 -7.73 10.58 7.74
CA VAL A 483 -6.33 10.52 7.31
C VAL A 483 -5.50 11.37 8.26
N LEU A 484 -4.33 10.90 8.67
CA LEU A 484 -3.44 11.68 9.51
C LEU A 484 -2.68 12.71 8.67
N GLY A 485 -2.49 13.90 9.21
CA GLY A 485 -1.83 15.01 8.54
C GLY A 485 -0.41 15.26 9.06
N ASP A 486 0.53 15.42 8.15
CA ASP A 486 1.86 15.96 8.42
C ASP A 486 1.83 17.50 8.32
N MET A 487 2.64 18.16 9.15
CA MET A 487 2.70 19.62 9.18
C MET A 487 3.99 20.09 8.50
N LEU A 488 3.87 20.84 7.40
CA LEU A 488 4.98 21.35 6.60
C LEU A 488 5.01 22.89 6.59
N LEU A 489 6.19 23.50 6.67
CA LEU A 489 6.35 24.95 6.44
C LEU A 489 6.20 25.28 4.96
N LYS A 490 6.82 24.46 4.11
CA LYS A 490 6.83 24.57 2.65
C LYS A 490 6.80 23.17 2.04
N PRO A 491 6.48 23.00 0.76
CA PRO A 491 6.54 21.70 0.10
C PRO A 491 7.90 21.02 0.32
N GLY A 492 7.89 19.83 0.92
CA GLY A 492 9.11 19.07 1.25
C GLY A 492 9.86 19.50 2.52
N GLU A 493 9.44 20.57 3.21
CA GLU A 493 10.07 21.07 4.44
C GLU A 493 9.14 20.85 5.63
N ALA A 494 9.45 19.85 6.46
CA ALA A 494 8.67 19.54 7.65
C ALA A 494 8.77 20.64 8.70
N TRP A 495 7.66 20.94 9.36
CA TRP A 495 7.63 21.93 10.43
C TRP A 495 8.15 21.33 11.73
N GLU A 496 9.02 22.07 12.41
CA GLU A 496 9.70 21.62 13.64
C GLU A 496 8.76 21.30 14.81
N TYR A 497 7.50 21.73 14.76
CA TYR A 497 6.48 21.43 15.78
C TYR A 497 5.62 20.22 15.42
N CYS A 498 5.87 19.55 14.28
CA CYS A 498 5.08 18.39 13.85
C CYS A 498 5.39 17.16 14.73
N PRO A 499 4.40 16.58 15.45
CA PRO A 499 4.62 15.41 16.29
C PRO A 499 5.07 14.17 15.50
N ARG A 500 4.41 13.91 14.35
CA ARG A 500 4.72 12.77 13.47
C ARG A 500 6.13 12.85 12.93
N GLU A 501 6.58 14.03 12.50
CA GLU A 501 7.96 14.23 12.04
C GLU A 501 8.96 14.09 13.20
N THR A 502 8.63 14.60 14.39
CA THR A 502 9.51 14.48 15.56
C THR A 502 9.79 13.01 15.87
N LEU A 503 8.75 12.16 15.88
CA LEU A 503 8.92 10.72 16.05
C LEU A 503 9.78 10.10 14.93
N ARG A 504 9.54 10.48 13.66
CA ARG A 504 10.34 9.99 12.52
C ARG A 504 11.82 10.37 12.65
N ARG A 505 12.12 11.61 13.04
CA ARG A 505 13.49 12.10 13.23
C ARG A 505 14.21 11.36 14.35
N VAL A 506 13.58 11.19 15.51
CA VAL A 506 14.19 10.45 16.63
C VAL A 506 14.35 8.97 16.29
N ALA A 507 13.38 8.35 15.60
CA ALA A 507 13.49 6.98 15.09
C ALA A 507 14.64 6.82 14.10
N LYS A 508 14.86 7.83 13.24
CA LYS A 508 16.01 7.87 12.34
C LYS A 508 17.33 7.94 13.11
N VAL A 509 17.43 8.73 14.18
CA VAL A 509 18.64 8.78 15.03
C VAL A 509 18.92 7.40 15.66
N LEU A 510 17.90 6.76 16.25
CA LEU A 510 18.04 5.41 16.82
C LEU A 510 18.54 4.40 15.77
N LYS A 511 18.02 4.48 14.54
CA LYS A 511 18.40 3.60 13.45
C LYS A 511 19.80 3.89 12.92
N ASP A 512 20.15 5.15 12.71
CA ASP A 512 21.43 5.54 12.12
C ASP A 512 22.61 5.33 13.09
N GLU A 513 22.43 5.61 14.39
CA GLU A 513 23.50 5.48 15.39
C GLU A 513 23.67 4.07 15.94
N PHE A 514 22.57 3.31 16.08
CA PHE A 514 22.59 2.02 16.78
C PHE A 514 22.07 0.83 15.95
N ASP A 515 21.55 1.07 14.74
CA ASP A 515 20.90 0.07 13.88
C ASP A 515 19.66 -0.58 14.51
N LEU A 516 18.99 0.14 15.42
CA LEU A 516 17.82 -0.36 16.17
C LEU A 516 16.50 0.22 15.65
N VAL A 517 15.43 -0.56 15.77
CA VAL A 517 14.05 -0.14 15.49
C VAL A 517 13.19 -0.42 16.72
N MET A 518 12.51 0.61 17.22
CA MET A 518 11.58 0.48 18.34
C MET A 518 10.22 -0.02 17.89
N ASN A 519 9.75 -1.10 18.51
CA ASN A 519 8.37 -1.55 18.44
C ASN A 519 7.63 -1.13 19.70
N ALA A 520 6.36 -0.75 19.56
CA ALA A 520 5.50 -0.37 20.67
C ALA A 520 4.11 -1.01 20.55
N GLY A 521 3.49 -1.28 21.69
CA GLY A 521 2.09 -1.65 21.86
C GLY A 521 1.48 -0.83 23.00
N PHE A 522 0.17 -0.60 22.95
CA PHE A 522 -0.52 0.21 23.95
C PHE A 522 -1.64 -0.60 24.61
N GLU A 523 -1.67 -0.58 25.94
CA GLU A 523 -2.85 -0.92 26.74
C GLU A 523 -3.54 0.41 27.04
N ASN A 524 -4.74 0.63 26.52
CA ASN A 524 -5.43 1.90 26.62
C ASN A 524 -6.75 1.74 27.37
N GLU A 525 -6.76 2.25 28.59
CA GLU A 525 -7.93 2.26 29.47
C GLU A 525 -8.83 3.47 29.16
N PHE A 526 -10.11 3.36 29.48
CA PHE A 526 -11.08 4.46 29.34
C PHE A 526 -12.33 4.22 30.19
N TYR A 527 -13.05 5.31 30.49
CA TYR A 527 -14.36 5.23 31.15
C TYR A 527 -15.49 5.38 30.16
N LEU A 528 -16.55 4.60 30.36
CA LEU A 528 -17.86 4.81 29.75
C LEU A 528 -18.79 5.48 30.77
N LEU A 529 -19.35 6.62 30.38
CA LEU A 529 -20.27 7.41 31.20
C LEU A 529 -21.63 7.52 30.52
N LYS A 530 -22.71 7.51 31.31
CA LYS A 530 -24.08 7.76 30.86
C LYS A 530 -24.56 9.11 31.35
N ASN A 531 -25.26 9.84 30.50
CA ASN A 531 -25.92 11.08 30.89
C ASN A 531 -27.24 10.75 31.59
N VAL A 532 -27.45 11.30 32.78
CA VAL A 532 -28.70 11.23 33.54
C VAL A 532 -29.16 12.63 33.90
N VAL A 533 -30.46 12.89 33.79
CA VAL A 533 -31.04 14.15 34.25
C VAL A 533 -31.53 13.96 35.68
N ARG A 534 -30.90 14.67 36.63
CA ARG A 534 -31.34 14.75 38.02
C ARG A 534 -31.66 16.18 38.37
N GLU A 535 -32.88 16.41 38.88
CA GLU A 535 -33.34 17.75 39.29
C GLU A 535 -33.18 18.83 38.19
N GLY A 536 -33.33 18.44 36.92
CA GLY A 536 -33.18 19.35 35.78
C GLY A 536 -31.72 19.68 35.40
N LYS A 537 -30.72 19.02 35.99
CA LYS A 537 -29.31 19.10 35.60
C LYS A 537 -28.85 17.80 34.96
N GLU A 538 -28.12 17.92 33.86
CA GLU A 538 -27.43 16.80 33.24
C GLU A 538 -26.20 16.43 34.09
N GLU A 539 -26.08 15.15 34.42
CA GLU A 539 -24.97 14.57 35.17
C GLU A 539 -24.45 13.35 34.42
N TYR A 540 -23.14 13.25 34.25
CA TYR A 540 -22.50 12.05 33.71
C TYR A 540 -22.13 11.14 34.86
N VAL A 541 -22.67 9.93 34.87
CA VAL A 541 -22.39 8.90 35.89
C VAL A 541 -21.77 7.66 35.23
N PRO A 542 -21.04 6.81 35.97
CA PRO A 542 -20.46 5.58 35.41
C PRO A 542 -21.48 4.69 34.72
N PHE A 543 -21.05 4.02 33.66
CA PHE A 543 -21.82 3.02 32.93
C PHE A 543 -22.35 1.95 33.89
N ASP A 544 -21.44 1.35 34.67
CA ASP A 544 -21.70 0.34 35.68
C ASP A 544 -20.78 0.50 36.91
N PHE A 545 -20.85 -0.47 37.82
CA PHE A 545 -20.09 -0.48 39.09
C PHE A 545 -19.46 -1.86 39.36
N GLY A 546 -19.24 -2.67 38.32
CA GLY A 546 -18.67 -3.99 38.52
C GLY A 546 -17.18 -3.95 38.83
N PRO A 547 -16.64 -5.04 39.42
CA PRO A 547 -15.23 -5.13 39.76
C PRO A 547 -14.34 -5.48 38.55
N TYR A 548 -13.02 -5.45 38.76
CA TYR A 548 -12.02 -5.93 37.81
C TYR A 548 -12.36 -7.30 37.19
N CYS A 549 -12.23 -7.42 35.87
CA CYS A 549 -12.53 -8.61 35.08
C CYS A 549 -13.94 -9.19 35.31
N SER A 550 -14.90 -8.33 35.67
CA SER A 550 -16.30 -8.70 35.86
C SER A 550 -16.95 -9.19 34.58
N THR A 551 -17.45 -10.42 34.59
CA THR A 551 -18.19 -11.03 33.49
C THR A 551 -19.50 -10.30 33.23
N SER A 552 -20.20 -9.84 34.27
CA SER A 552 -21.45 -9.08 34.11
C SER A 552 -21.22 -7.69 33.54
N SER A 553 -20.10 -7.04 33.87
CA SER A 553 -19.70 -5.74 33.32
C SER A 553 -19.33 -5.87 31.86
N TYR A 554 -18.57 -6.91 31.53
CA TYR A 554 -18.28 -7.27 30.15
C TYR A 554 -19.57 -7.55 29.36
N ASP A 555 -20.47 -8.38 29.88
CA ASP A 555 -21.75 -8.70 29.22
C ASP A 555 -22.62 -7.46 28.99
N ALA A 556 -22.63 -6.53 29.95
CA ALA A 556 -23.35 -5.27 29.82
C ALA A 556 -22.78 -4.38 28.71
N ALA A 557 -21.46 -4.28 28.59
CA ALA A 557 -20.78 -3.45 27.59
C ALA A 557 -20.52 -4.18 26.26
N SER A 558 -20.75 -5.49 26.21
CA SER A 558 -20.56 -6.36 25.04
C SER A 558 -21.16 -5.81 23.74
N PRO A 559 -22.36 -5.18 23.72
CA PRO A 559 -22.88 -4.55 22.50
C PRO A 559 -21.95 -3.47 21.90
N LEU A 560 -21.21 -2.72 22.73
CA LEU A 560 -20.22 -1.76 22.24
C LEU A 560 -18.99 -2.49 21.71
N PHE A 561 -18.53 -3.55 22.37
CA PHE A 561 -17.32 -4.29 21.96
C PHE A 561 -17.52 -5.02 20.64
N HIS A 562 -18.71 -5.56 20.42
CA HIS A 562 -19.12 -6.15 19.14
C HIS A 562 -19.13 -5.15 17.97
N GLU A 563 -19.09 -3.84 18.22
CA GLU A 563 -18.89 -2.82 17.20
C GLU A 563 -17.46 -2.27 17.18
N ILE A 564 -16.83 -2.06 18.34
CA ILE A 564 -15.47 -1.52 18.47
C ILE A 564 -14.45 -2.48 17.86
N VAL A 565 -14.46 -3.76 18.24
CA VAL A 565 -13.44 -4.71 17.80
C VAL A 565 -13.44 -4.89 16.28
N PRO A 566 -14.58 -5.20 15.61
CA PRO A 566 -14.59 -5.31 14.15
C PRO A 566 -14.27 -3.98 13.45
N ALA A 567 -14.63 -2.83 14.04
CA ALA A 567 -14.24 -1.54 13.51
C ALA A 567 -12.71 -1.37 13.53
N LEU A 568 -12.04 -1.73 14.63
CA LEU A 568 -10.56 -1.67 14.71
C LEU A 568 -9.89 -2.67 13.76
N GLU A 569 -10.40 -3.90 13.66
CA GLU A 569 -9.89 -4.91 12.72
C GLU A 569 -10.00 -4.44 11.26
N SER A 570 -11.11 -3.77 10.89
CA SER A 570 -11.28 -3.20 9.54
C SER A 570 -10.27 -2.09 9.21
N LEU A 571 -9.65 -1.49 10.24
CA LEU A 571 -8.59 -0.49 10.10
C LEU A 571 -7.18 -1.12 10.08
N ASN A 572 -7.09 -2.45 10.11
CA ASN A 572 -5.89 -3.26 10.31
C ASN A 572 -5.21 -3.02 11.68
N ILE A 573 -6.01 -2.81 12.73
CA ILE A 573 -5.54 -2.67 14.11
C ILE A 573 -5.91 -3.93 14.88
N THR A 574 -4.91 -4.71 15.27
CA THR A 574 -5.11 -5.92 16.08
C THR A 574 -5.47 -5.55 17.52
N VAL A 575 -6.56 -6.12 18.02
CA VAL A 575 -6.94 -6.07 19.44
C VAL A 575 -6.59 -7.43 20.05
N GLU A 576 -5.71 -7.44 21.04
CA GLU A 576 -5.27 -8.66 21.72
C GLU A 576 -6.22 -9.02 22.87
N GLN A 577 -6.63 -8.03 23.66
CA GLN A 577 -7.46 -8.23 24.84
C GLN A 577 -8.42 -7.07 25.06
N PHE A 578 -9.53 -7.40 25.72
CA PHE A 578 -10.55 -6.45 26.14
C PHE A 578 -11.18 -6.94 27.44
N HIS A 579 -11.20 -6.11 28.50
CA HIS A 579 -11.80 -6.48 29.78
C HIS A 579 -12.36 -5.27 30.55
N ALA A 580 -13.24 -5.55 31.50
CA ALA A 580 -13.66 -4.58 32.50
C ALA A 580 -12.51 -4.33 33.48
N GLU A 581 -12.18 -3.05 33.67
CA GLU A 581 -11.13 -2.64 34.58
C GLU A 581 -11.66 -2.36 35.99
N SER A 582 -10.75 -1.98 36.89
CA SER A 582 -11.02 -1.88 38.32
C SER A 582 -11.87 -0.67 38.72
N GLY A 583 -11.96 0.36 37.89
CA GLY A 583 -12.76 1.56 38.10
C GLY A 583 -14.21 1.41 37.62
N LYS A 584 -15.10 2.24 38.16
CA LYS A 584 -16.53 2.19 37.81
C LYS A 584 -16.72 2.59 36.35
N GLY A 585 -17.33 1.70 35.55
CA GLY A 585 -17.49 1.93 34.12
C GLY A 585 -16.19 1.97 33.33
N GLN A 586 -15.08 1.46 33.89
CA GLN A 586 -13.77 1.45 33.25
C GLN A 586 -13.56 0.17 32.44
N PHE A 587 -12.94 0.32 31.28
CA PHE A 587 -12.57 -0.77 30.40
C PHE A 587 -11.18 -0.55 29.84
N GLU A 588 -10.51 -1.64 29.45
CA GLU A 588 -9.21 -1.61 28.79
C GLU A 588 -9.28 -2.29 27.42
N VAL A 589 -8.58 -1.69 26.45
CA VAL A 589 -8.24 -2.36 25.19
C VAL A 589 -6.72 -2.49 25.05
N SER A 590 -6.25 -3.72 24.87
CA SER A 590 -4.85 -4.02 24.57
C SER A 590 -4.64 -4.17 23.05
N LEU A 591 -3.76 -3.35 22.48
CA LEU A 591 -3.46 -3.34 21.05
C LEU A 591 -2.21 -4.16 20.72
N GLY A 592 -2.21 -4.82 19.55
CA GLY A 592 -1.04 -5.53 19.04
C GLY A 592 0.16 -4.61 18.82
N HIS A 593 1.37 -5.13 19.08
CA HIS A 593 2.59 -4.35 18.93
C HIS A 593 3.01 -4.22 17.45
N THR A 594 3.59 -3.07 17.11
CA THR A 594 4.13 -2.80 15.77
C THR A 594 5.22 -1.74 15.84
N VAL A 595 5.81 -1.35 14.71
CA VAL A 595 6.82 -0.27 14.66
C VAL A 595 6.23 1.01 15.26
N ALA A 596 7.01 1.73 16.07
CA ALA A 596 6.55 2.87 16.89
C ALA A 596 5.65 3.88 16.14
N SER A 597 5.99 4.26 14.91
CA SER A 597 5.18 5.19 14.11
C SER A 597 3.77 4.66 13.83
N HIS A 598 3.63 3.40 13.47
CA HIS A 598 2.33 2.77 13.26
C HIS A 598 1.58 2.57 14.58
N ALA A 599 2.29 2.27 15.68
CA ALA A 599 1.67 2.10 17.00
C ALA A 599 1.01 3.41 17.47
N ALA A 600 1.69 4.56 17.28
CA ALA A 600 1.11 5.87 17.59
C ALA A 600 -0.10 6.20 16.70
N ASP A 601 -0.03 5.89 15.39
CA ASP A 601 -1.16 6.09 14.46
C ASP A 601 -2.37 5.23 14.86
N ASN A 602 -2.12 3.95 15.19
CA ASN A 602 -3.16 3.01 15.62
C ASN A 602 -3.86 3.52 16.88
N LEU A 603 -3.13 4.03 17.87
CA LEU A 603 -3.74 4.56 19.09
C LEU A 603 -4.64 5.77 18.82
N VAL A 604 -4.25 6.65 17.88
CA VAL A 604 -5.10 7.77 17.47
C VAL A 604 -6.44 7.28 16.90
N TYR A 605 -6.40 6.31 15.99
CA TYR A 605 -7.60 5.72 15.42
C TYR A 605 -8.44 4.96 16.46
N THR A 606 -7.80 4.22 17.38
CA THR A 606 -8.48 3.48 18.43
C THR A 606 -9.35 4.39 19.30
N ARG A 607 -8.80 5.54 19.71
CA ARG A 607 -9.55 6.53 20.51
C ARG A 607 -10.74 7.13 19.74
N GLU A 608 -10.57 7.41 18.45
CA GLU A 608 -11.66 7.89 17.58
C GLU A 608 -12.79 6.86 17.42
N VAL A 609 -12.44 5.57 17.28
CA VAL A 609 -13.40 4.47 17.18
C VAL A 609 -14.21 4.33 18.46
N ILE A 610 -13.54 4.22 19.60
CA ILE A 610 -14.19 4.05 20.91
C ILE A 610 -15.14 5.22 21.20
N ARG A 611 -14.68 6.47 21.02
CA ARG A 611 -15.53 7.66 21.23
C ARG A 611 -16.75 7.66 20.32
N SER A 612 -16.58 7.27 19.07
CA SER A 612 -17.67 7.31 18.10
C SER A 612 -18.72 6.23 18.34
N VAL A 613 -18.29 5.01 18.65
CA VAL A 613 -19.21 3.91 19.00
C VAL A 613 -19.90 4.23 20.33
N ALA A 614 -19.19 4.68 21.36
CA ALA A 614 -19.82 5.07 22.62
C ALA A 614 -20.91 6.14 22.42
N ARG A 615 -20.62 7.20 21.64
CA ARG A 615 -21.61 8.24 21.31
C ARG A 615 -22.82 7.69 20.57
N LYS A 616 -22.62 6.76 19.64
CA LYS A 616 -23.72 6.08 18.92
C LYS A 616 -24.67 5.35 19.87
N HIS A 617 -24.14 4.82 20.98
CA HIS A 617 -24.89 4.13 22.03
C HIS A 617 -25.39 5.05 23.15
N GLY A 618 -25.23 6.38 23.03
CA GLY A 618 -25.66 7.35 24.03
C GLY A 618 -24.74 7.46 25.25
N PHE A 619 -23.53 6.91 25.16
CA PHE A 619 -22.49 7.01 26.19
C PHE A 619 -21.41 8.02 25.79
N LEU A 620 -20.74 8.55 26.80
CA LEU A 620 -19.52 9.33 26.65
C LEU A 620 -18.33 8.44 27.02
N ALA A 621 -17.50 8.10 26.04
CA ALA A 621 -16.19 7.50 26.32
C ALA A 621 -15.16 8.61 26.56
N THR A 622 -14.44 8.53 27.67
CA THR A 622 -13.38 9.48 28.04
C THR A 622 -12.10 8.76 28.40
N PHE A 623 -10.98 9.28 27.90
CA PHE A 623 -9.61 8.84 28.20
C PHE A 623 -8.93 9.72 29.25
N VAL A 624 -9.72 10.48 30.02
CA VAL A 624 -9.21 11.33 31.09
C VAL A 624 -8.48 10.47 32.14
N PRO A 625 -7.32 10.89 32.67
CA PRO A 625 -6.56 10.07 33.62
C PRO A 625 -7.34 9.74 34.89
N LYS A 626 -8.20 10.64 35.36
CA LYS A 626 -9.03 10.41 36.54
C LYS A 626 -10.36 11.13 36.44
N TYR A 627 -11.43 10.37 36.17
CA TYR A 627 -12.81 10.86 36.10
C TYR A 627 -13.37 11.21 37.49
N ASP A 628 -13.19 10.31 38.46
CA ASP A 628 -13.57 10.49 39.86
C ASP A 628 -12.30 10.40 40.72
N LEU A 629 -12.02 11.46 41.50
CA LEU A 629 -10.83 11.52 42.36
C LEU A 629 -10.81 10.41 43.42
N CYS A 630 -11.98 9.85 43.75
CA CYS A 630 -12.14 8.76 44.71
C CYS A 630 -12.07 7.36 44.09
N ASP A 631 -11.87 7.23 42.78
CA ASP A 631 -11.79 5.95 42.07
C ASP A 631 -10.37 5.67 41.54
N ILE A 632 -10.13 4.46 41.02
CA ILE A 632 -8.87 4.14 40.32
C ILE A 632 -8.77 4.96 39.03
N GLY A 633 -7.55 5.30 38.60
CA GLY A 633 -7.30 6.09 37.39
C GLY A 633 -7.21 5.25 36.12
N SER A 634 -7.17 5.94 34.97
CA SER A 634 -7.09 5.38 33.62
C SER A 634 -5.71 5.63 32.97
N GLY A 635 -5.02 4.55 32.62
CA GLY A 635 -3.71 4.53 31.96
C GLY A 635 -3.74 4.36 30.44
N SER A 636 -2.61 4.66 29.82
CA SER A 636 -2.29 4.29 28.45
C SER A 636 -0.89 3.68 28.44
N HIS A 637 -0.75 2.48 29.01
CA HIS A 637 0.54 1.85 29.25
C HIS A 637 1.25 1.58 27.92
N VAL A 638 2.56 1.81 27.90
CA VAL A 638 3.38 1.66 26.69
C VAL A 638 4.27 0.45 26.84
N HIS A 639 3.97 -0.62 26.11
CA HIS A 639 4.88 -1.75 25.93
C HIS A 639 5.86 -1.42 24.83
N LEU A 640 7.16 -1.61 25.07
CA LEU A 640 8.21 -1.34 24.09
C LEU A 640 9.24 -2.46 24.04
N SER A 641 9.76 -2.68 22.85
CA SER A 641 10.91 -3.53 22.57
C SER A 641 11.79 -2.93 21.48
N LEU A 642 13.05 -3.31 21.44
CA LEU A 642 13.96 -2.93 20.36
C LEU A 642 14.23 -4.14 19.48
N SER A 643 14.35 -3.90 18.18
CA SER A 643 14.67 -4.93 17.20
C SER A 643 15.85 -4.52 16.33
N LYS A 644 16.67 -5.50 15.95
CA LYS A 644 17.78 -5.37 15.00
C LYS A 644 17.62 -6.48 13.96
N ASN A 645 17.59 -6.11 12.68
CA ASN A 645 17.34 -7.05 11.57
C ASN A 645 16.06 -7.91 11.73
N GLY A 646 15.03 -7.39 12.41
CA GLY A 646 13.77 -8.08 12.66
C GLY A 646 13.76 -8.98 13.91
N GLU A 647 14.86 -9.11 14.63
CA GLU A 647 14.93 -9.88 15.88
C GLU A 647 14.92 -8.95 17.10
N ASN A 648 14.22 -9.36 18.16
CA ASN A 648 14.15 -8.61 19.41
C ASN A 648 15.49 -8.69 20.16
N VAL A 649 16.04 -7.55 20.54
CA VAL A 649 17.36 -7.45 21.19
C VAL A 649 17.29 -7.24 22.70
N PHE A 650 16.11 -7.17 23.33
CA PHE A 650 16.01 -7.11 24.79
C PHE A 650 16.40 -8.41 25.50
N PRO A 651 16.04 -9.59 25.00
CA PRO A 651 16.46 -10.84 25.61
C PRO A 651 17.99 -10.98 25.59
N ALA A 652 18.59 -11.37 26.71
CA ALA A 652 20.01 -11.69 26.75
C ALA A 652 20.33 -12.96 25.96
N SER A 653 21.46 -12.96 25.26
CA SER A 653 22.00 -14.14 24.56
C SER A 653 22.72 -15.12 25.50
N ASP A 654 23.11 -14.67 26.70
CA ASP A 654 23.91 -15.40 27.67
C ASP A 654 23.29 -15.37 29.08
N LYS A 655 23.52 -16.46 29.85
CA LYS A 655 23.02 -16.61 31.24
C LYS A 655 23.76 -15.71 32.25
N SER A 656 24.80 -15.01 31.83
CA SER A 656 25.63 -14.11 32.65
C SER A 656 25.15 -12.65 32.68
N SER A 657 24.14 -12.31 31.88
CA SER A 657 23.54 -10.98 31.88
C SER A 657 22.87 -10.62 33.21
N ALA A 658 23.06 -9.39 33.65
CA ALA A 658 22.32 -8.85 34.78
C ALA A 658 20.82 -8.91 34.47
N HIS A 659 20.07 -9.55 35.37
CA HIS A 659 18.60 -9.63 35.33
C HIS A 659 17.95 -10.30 34.09
N GLY A 660 18.70 -10.87 33.14
CA GLY A 660 18.15 -11.51 31.92
C GLY A 660 17.99 -10.56 30.73
N LEU A 661 18.62 -9.38 30.76
CA LEU A 661 18.59 -8.38 29.69
C LEU A 661 19.89 -8.33 28.90
N SER A 662 19.80 -8.02 27.62
CA SER A 662 21.00 -7.58 26.88
C SER A 662 21.51 -6.24 27.40
N SER A 663 22.81 -5.96 27.20
CA SER A 663 23.40 -4.67 27.53
C SER A 663 22.69 -3.50 26.83
N ILE A 664 22.26 -3.70 25.58
CA ILE A 664 21.50 -2.70 24.81
C ILE A 664 20.14 -2.40 25.47
N GLY A 665 19.42 -3.45 25.88
CA GLY A 665 18.13 -3.29 26.55
C GLY A 665 18.26 -2.60 27.90
N GLU A 666 19.30 -2.95 28.66
CA GLU A 666 19.62 -2.32 29.94
C GLU A 666 19.96 -0.83 29.79
N GLU A 667 20.90 -0.49 28.90
CA GLU A 667 21.32 0.90 28.67
C GLU A 667 20.17 1.78 28.19
N PHE A 668 19.37 1.29 27.24
CA PHE A 668 18.22 2.03 26.74
C PHE A 668 17.20 2.31 27.85
N MET A 669 16.85 1.30 28.65
CA MET A 669 15.86 1.47 29.71
C MET A 669 16.41 2.23 30.93
N ALA A 670 17.72 2.21 31.16
CA ALA A 670 18.38 3.08 32.13
C ALA A 670 18.22 4.56 31.73
N GLY A 671 18.35 4.87 30.45
CA GLY A 671 18.04 6.19 29.89
C GLY A 671 16.59 6.61 30.14
N VAL A 672 15.64 5.74 29.78
CA VAL A 672 14.20 5.99 30.01
C VAL A 672 13.92 6.23 31.50
N LEU A 673 14.46 5.41 32.40
CA LEU A 673 14.28 5.55 33.84
C LEU A 673 14.89 6.86 34.37
N PHE A 674 16.09 7.23 33.90
CA PHE A 674 16.79 8.45 34.30
C PHE A 674 15.98 9.70 33.94
N HIS A 675 15.48 9.76 32.72
CA HIS A 675 14.72 10.90 32.19
C HIS A 675 13.22 10.87 32.56
N LEU A 676 12.75 9.83 33.25
CA LEU A 676 11.33 9.63 33.56
C LEU A 676 10.65 10.86 34.18
N PRO A 677 11.24 11.60 35.15
CA PRO A 677 10.65 12.83 35.67
C PRO A 677 10.36 13.89 34.60
N SER A 678 11.27 14.06 33.63
CA SER A 678 11.11 15.00 32.50
C SER A 678 10.09 14.50 31.48
N ILE A 679 10.08 13.19 31.21
CA ILE A 679 9.18 12.53 30.26
C ILE A 679 7.71 12.72 30.67
N LEU A 680 7.40 12.77 31.98
CA LEU A 680 6.04 12.93 32.49
C LEU A 680 5.33 14.19 31.98
N ALA A 681 6.05 15.29 31.72
CA ALA A 681 5.43 16.50 31.17
C ALA A 681 4.80 16.29 29.77
N VAL A 682 5.17 15.20 29.08
CA VAL A 682 4.64 14.80 27.77
C VAL A 682 3.69 13.61 27.87
N ILE A 683 4.04 12.56 28.63
CA ILE A 683 3.25 11.31 28.71
C ILE A 683 2.13 11.35 29.77
N ALA A 684 2.17 12.34 30.66
CA ALA A 684 1.19 12.62 31.71
C ALA A 684 0.88 14.14 31.72
N PRO A 685 0.22 14.65 30.66
CA PRO A 685 0.28 16.06 30.28
C PRO A 685 -0.66 17.00 31.04
N LEU A 686 -1.54 16.50 31.92
CA LEU A 686 -2.54 17.32 32.60
C LEU A 686 -2.27 17.37 34.11
N PRO A 687 -2.71 18.40 34.84
CA PRO A 687 -2.72 18.34 36.30
C PRO A 687 -3.45 17.11 36.83
N ASN A 688 -4.55 16.72 36.18
CA ASN A 688 -5.33 15.52 36.49
C ASN A 688 -4.55 14.19 36.30
N SER A 689 -3.49 14.18 35.47
CA SER A 689 -2.59 13.02 35.32
C SER A 689 -1.89 12.67 36.64
N TYR A 690 -1.56 13.68 37.44
CA TYR A 690 -0.84 13.50 38.70
C TYR A 690 -1.77 13.06 39.85
N ASP A 691 -3.08 13.32 39.73
CA ASP A 691 -4.09 12.72 40.60
C ASP A 691 -4.22 11.20 40.37
N ARG A 692 -3.90 10.73 39.16
CA ARG A 692 -3.78 9.30 38.82
C ARG A 692 -2.47 8.72 39.36
N ILE A 693 -1.34 9.40 39.17
CA ILE A 693 -0.01 8.91 39.56
C ILE A 693 0.15 9.01 41.08
N GLN A 694 -0.37 8.03 41.81
CA GLN A 694 -0.36 7.97 43.27
C GLN A 694 0.11 6.58 43.74
N PRO A 695 0.77 6.46 44.91
CA PRO A 695 1.15 5.16 45.46
C PRO A 695 -0.07 4.25 45.64
N ASN A 696 0.10 2.94 45.40
CA ASN A 696 -0.94 1.91 45.58
C ASN A 696 -2.13 2.04 44.63
N THR A 697 -1.91 2.58 43.43
CA THR A 697 -2.94 2.73 42.38
C THR A 697 -2.52 2.09 41.05
N TRP A 698 -1.48 1.25 41.05
CA TRP A 698 -0.92 0.62 39.84
C TRP A 698 -0.51 1.60 38.72
N SER A 699 -0.26 2.86 39.05
CA SER A 699 0.07 3.93 38.09
C SER A 699 1.57 4.24 37.99
N GLY A 700 2.39 3.65 38.86
CA GLY A 700 3.83 3.87 38.87
C GLY A 700 4.23 5.22 39.46
N ALA A 701 4.18 5.37 40.78
CA ALA A 701 4.43 6.64 41.48
C ALA A 701 5.91 6.93 41.80
N PHE A 702 6.77 5.91 41.77
CA PHE A 702 8.17 6.04 42.15
C PHE A 702 9.08 5.84 40.95
N GLN A 703 10.20 6.57 40.92
CA GLN A 703 11.23 6.44 39.89
C GLN A 703 12.02 5.15 40.11
N CYS A 704 11.42 4.03 39.72
CA CYS A 704 11.96 2.69 39.88
C CYS A 704 11.46 1.79 38.76
N TRP A 705 12.15 0.67 38.60
CA TRP A 705 11.69 -0.43 37.76
C TRP A 705 11.60 -1.73 38.57
N GLY A 706 10.81 -2.67 38.11
CA GLY A 706 10.66 -3.97 38.78
C GLY A 706 10.29 -5.09 37.82
N LYS A 707 10.61 -6.32 38.23
CA LYS A 707 10.26 -7.51 37.45
C LYS A 707 8.81 -7.88 37.68
N GLU A 708 7.98 -7.82 36.64
CA GLU A 708 6.53 -8.09 36.70
C GLU A 708 5.79 -7.26 37.77
N ASN A 709 6.41 -6.19 38.28
CA ASN A 709 5.89 -5.37 39.37
C ASN A 709 4.94 -4.30 38.82
N ARG A 710 3.63 -4.48 39.05
CA ARG A 710 2.59 -3.55 38.56
C ARG A 710 2.58 -2.19 39.28
N GLU A 711 3.27 -2.03 40.41
CA GLU A 711 3.38 -0.73 41.10
C GLU A 711 4.64 0.06 40.68
N ALA A 712 5.59 -0.57 39.97
CA ALA A 712 6.75 0.12 39.44
C ALA A 712 6.37 0.96 38.22
N ALA A 713 7.02 2.11 38.03
CA ALA A 713 6.75 2.97 36.87
C ALA A 713 7.20 2.35 35.55
N ILE A 714 8.24 1.51 35.61
CA ILE A 714 8.72 0.70 34.50
C ILE A 714 8.69 -0.77 34.97
N ARG A 715 8.03 -1.66 34.24
CA ARG A 715 8.09 -3.09 34.57
C ARG A 715 8.55 -3.92 33.39
N THR A 716 9.25 -5.01 33.66
CA THR A 716 9.52 -6.02 32.62
C THR A 716 8.30 -6.89 32.45
N ALA A 717 7.96 -7.21 31.20
CA ALA A 717 6.91 -8.14 30.87
C ALA A 717 7.39 -9.21 29.89
N SER A 718 6.84 -10.41 30.05
CA SER A 718 7.15 -11.56 29.21
C SER A 718 5.86 -12.28 28.85
N PRO A 719 5.71 -12.72 27.59
CA PRO A 719 4.50 -13.39 27.15
C PRO A 719 4.36 -14.74 27.87
N PRO A 720 3.13 -15.21 28.09
CA PRO A 720 2.89 -16.56 28.62
C PRO A 720 3.64 -17.61 27.80
N GLY A 721 4.34 -18.52 28.48
CA GLY A 721 5.14 -19.57 27.83
C GLY A 721 6.56 -19.18 27.44
N ALA A 722 6.98 -17.92 27.68
CA ALA A 722 8.40 -17.56 27.61
C ALA A 722 9.22 -18.29 28.68
N PRO A 723 10.49 -18.65 28.42
CA PRO A 723 11.39 -19.18 29.42
C PRO A 723 11.49 -18.27 30.64
N GLU A 724 11.52 -18.87 31.84
CA GLU A 724 11.62 -18.14 33.10
C GLU A 724 12.86 -17.23 33.12
N GLY A 725 12.67 -15.95 33.43
CA GLY A 725 13.73 -14.95 33.46
C GLY A 725 14.08 -14.30 32.12
N LEU A 726 13.48 -14.73 31.00
CA LEU A 726 13.64 -14.06 29.71
C LEU A 726 12.80 -12.78 29.68
N ILE A 727 13.40 -11.63 29.36
CA ILE A 727 12.68 -10.35 29.26
C ILE A 727 12.52 -9.98 27.80
N THR A 728 11.27 -9.87 27.36
CA THR A 728 10.96 -9.59 25.94
C THR A 728 10.58 -8.14 25.69
N ASN A 729 9.97 -7.48 26.66
CA ASN A 729 9.55 -6.09 26.55
C ASN A 729 9.53 -5.41 27.92
N PHE A 730 9.47 -4.10 27.89
CA PHE A 730 9.20 -3.26 29.05
C PHE A 730 7.88 -2.53 28.88
N GLU A 731 7.20 -2.31 29.99
CA GLU A 731 5.98 -1.51 30.07
C GLU A 731 6.24 -0.24 30.89
N ILE A 732 5.85 0.91 30.35
CA ILE A 732 5.85 2.19 31.05
C ILE A 732 4.42 2.49 31.51
N LYS A 733 4.20 2.48 32.82
CA LYS A 733 2.87 2.58 33.45
C LYS A 733 2.37 4.01 33.64
N SER A 734 3.30 4.96 33.73
CA SER A 734 2.97 6.35 34.05
C SER A 734 2.36 7.13 32.88
N CYS A 735 2.28 6.54 31.68
CA CYS A 735 1.63 7.15 30.52
C CYS A 735 0.10 7.06 30.64
N ASP A 736 -0.62 8.11 30.22
CA ASP A 736 -2.08 8.17 30.30
C ASP A 736 -2.77 8.56 28.98
N GLY A 737 -4.10 8.49 28.98
CA GLY A 737 -4.95 8.70 27.81
C GLY A 737 -4.96 10.13 27.26
N ALA A 738 -4.47 11.12 28.04
CA ALA A 738 -4.40 12.51 27.59
C ALA A 738 -3.15 12.80 26.75
N ALA A 739 -2.15 11.93 26.77
CA ALA A 739 -0.90 12.13 26.03
C ALA A 739 -1.06 12.04 24.51
N ASN A 740 -0.26 12.84 23.79
CA ASN A 740 -0.08 12.75 22.35
C ASN A 740 0.77 11.51 22.02
N PRO A 741 0.23 10.47 21.36
CA PRO A 741 0.94 9.21 21.15
C PRO A 741 2.28 9.36 20.42
N HIS A 742 2.35 10.25 19.43
CA HIS A 742 3.57 10.50 18.66
C HIS A 742 4.66 11.14 19.51
N LEU A 743 4.30 12.14 20.32
CA LEU A 743 5.26 12.80 21.23
C LEU A 743 5.68 11.88 22.36
N SER A 744 4.77 11.05 22.89
CA SER A 744 5.07 10.06 23.92
C SER A 744 6.16 9.09 23.45
N LEU A 745 5.98 8.48 22.28
CA LEU A 745 7.00 7.55 21.75
C LEU A 745 8.29 8.28 21.36
N ALA A 746 8.21 9.52 20.88
CA ALA A 746 9.40 10.29 20.52
C ALA A 746 10.26 10.62 21.75
N ILE A 747 9.64 11.05 22.86
CA ILE A 747 10.38 11.41 24.08
C ILE A 747 10.94 10.18 24.80
N ILE A 748 10.19 9.07 24.83
CA ILE A 748 10.67 7.79 25.37
C ILE A 748 11.88 7.31 24.57
N MET A 749 11.80 7.38 23.24
CA MET A 749 12.89 6.97 22.37
C MET A 749 14.12 7.87 22.52
N ALA A 750 13.93 9.19 22.64
CA ALA A 750 15.01 10.14 22.87
C ALA A 750 15.75 9.87 24.20
N ALA A 751 15.00 9.60 25.26
CA ALA A 751 15.58 9.21 26.55
C ALA A 751 16.37 7.90 26.48
N GLY A 752 15.86 6.91 25.74
CA GLY A 752 16.57 5.64 25.55
C GLY A 752 17.82 5.76 24.69
N ILE A 753 17.81 6.62 23.66
CA ILE A 753 19.01 6.96 22.87
C ILE A 753 20.10 7.55 23.77
N ASP A 754 19.74 8.44 24.69
CA ASP A 754 20.70 8.99 25.63
C ASP A 754 21.28 7.92 26.58
N GLY A 755 20.44 7.00 27.04
CA GLY A 755 20.87 5.83 27.82
C GLY A 755 21.95 5.01 27.11
N LEU A 756 21.75 4.75 25.80
CA LEU A 756 22.72 4.09 24.94
C LEU A 756 23.99 4.92 24.74
N ARG A 757 23.88 6.23 24.51
CA ARG A 757 25.04 7.12 24.30
C ARG A 757 25.93 7.23 25.54
N ARG A 758 25.32 7.23 26.73
CA ARG A 758 26.03 7.37 28.02
C ARG A 758 26.34 6.03 28.70
N HIS A 759 25.93 4.92 28.10
CA HIS A 759 26.05 3.57 28.66
C HIS A 759 25.52 3.48 30.10
N LEU A 760 24.35 4.07 30.34
CA LEU A 760 23.75 4.11 31.67
C LEU A 760 23.42 2.69 32.14
N GLN A 761 23.45 2.48 33.45
CA GLN A 761 23.15 1.18 34.05
C GLN A 761 21.82 1.24 34.79
N LEU A 762 21.02 0.19 34.69
CA LEU A 762 19.78 0.12 35.47
C LEU A 762 20.16 -0.13 36.94
N PRO A 763 19.47 0.51 37.91
CA PRO A 763 19.62 0.16 39.31
C PRO A 763 19.04 -1.23 39.57
N GLU A 764 19.24 -1.79 40.77
CA GLU A 764 18.59 -3.04 41.16
C GLU A 764 17.05 -2.94 41.08
N PRO A 765 16.35 -3.97 40.58
CA PRO A 765 14.90 -3.96 40.45
C PRO A 765 14.21 -4.01 41.80
N ILE A 766 13.11 -3.28 41.94
CA ILE A 766 12.25 -3.32 43.12
C ILE A 766 11.28 -4.50 43.01
N VAL A 767 11.46 -5.49 43.89
CA VAL A 767 10.65 -6.71 43.95
C VAL A 767 9.45 -6.61 44.89
N THR A 768 9.46 -5.64 45.81
CA THR A 768 8.35 -5.36 46.73
C THR A 768 7.44 -4.28 46.17
N ASN A 769 6.34 -3.96 46.86
CA ASN A 769 5.61 -2.74 46.57
C ASN A 769 6.54 -1.53 46.82
N PRO A 770 6.78 -0.65 45.83
CA PRO A 770 7.59 0.57 45.99
C PRO A 770 7.12 1.47 47.13
N ALA A 771 5.83 1.49 47.47
CA ALA A 771 5.29 2.27 48.59
C ALA A 771 5.85 1.82 49.95
N ASP A 772 6.12 0.53 50.13
CA ASP A 772 6.67 -0.03 51.37
C ASP A 772 8.13 0.40 51.60
N VAL A 773 8.83 0.75 50.51
CA VAL A 773 10.24 1.16 50.51
C VAL A 773 10.42 2.62 50.09
N ALA A 774 9.36 3.42 50.17
CA ALA A 774 9.32 4.82 49.72
C ALA A 774 10.45 5.68 50.31
N ALA A 775 10.92 5.39 51.52
CA ALA A 775 12.04 6.09 52.15
C ALA A 775 13.38 5.96 51.40
N THR A 776 13.51 4.96 50.53
CA THR A 776 14.72 4.68 49.73
C THR A 776 14.56 5.03 48.25
N LEU A 777 13.34 5.35 47.81
CA LEU A 777 13.00 5.64 46.42
C LEU A 777 12.71 7.12 46.23
N LYS A 778 13.01 7.61 45.02
CA LYS A 778 12.60 8.96 44.62
C LYS A 778 11.16 8.92 44.15
N ARG A 779 10.33 9.82 44.69
CA ARG A 779 8.98 10.08 44.18
C ARG A 779 9.10 10.69 42.77
N LEU A 780 8.33 10.18 41.81
CA LEU A 780 8.15 10.89 40.54
C LEU A 780 7.39 12.20 40.80
N PRO A 781 7.53 13.23 39.93
CA PRO A 781 6.81 14.49 40.05
C PRO A 781 5.37 14.32 40.54
N GLU A 782 4.99 15.07 41.57
CA GLU A 782 3.66 15.02 42.20
C GLU A 782 2.69 16.00 41.56
N SER A 783 3.18 16.86 40.68
CA SER A 783 2.38 17.82 39.92
C SER A 783 2.96 18.05 38.52
N LEU A 784 2.11 18.54 37.61
CA LEU A 784 2.54 18.94 36.28
C LEU A 784 3.60 20.05 36.33
N SER A 785 3.58 20.92 37.34
CA SER A 785 4.59 21.97 37.52
C SER A 785 5.98 21.38 37.74
N GLU A 786 6.10 20.37 38.60
CA GLU A 786 7.37 19.70 38.88
C GLU A 786 7.90 18.94 37.66
N ALA A 787 7.03 18.30 36.89
CA ALA A 787 7.42 17.62 35.66
C ALA A 787 7.91 18.62 34.59
N VAL A 788 7.26 19.79 34.48
CA VAL A 788 7.70 20.87 33.60
C VAL A 788 9.08 21.39 34.02
N GLU A 789 9.31 21.62 35.32
CA GLU A 789 10.62 22.04 35.83
C GLU A 789 11.72 21.00 35.57
N ALA A 790 11.38 19.71 35.64
CA ALA A 790 12.31 18.63 35.29
C ALA A 790 12.64 18.67 33.79
N LEU A 791 11.63 18.82 32.93
CA LEU A 791 11.80 18.91 31.48
C LEU A 791 12.65 20.13 31.07
N GLU A 792 12.43 21.30 31.67
CA GLU A 792 13.21 22.51 31.38
C GLU A 792 14.70 22.39 31.73
N LYS A 793 15.05 21.52 32.67
CA LYS A 793 16.44 21.23 33.07
C LYS A 793 17.10 20.17 32.19
N ASP A 794 16.34 19.47 31.36
CA ASP A 794 16.78 18.31 30.61
C ASP A 794 17.29 18.66 29.20
N GLN A 795 18.55 19.11 29.13
CA GLN A 795 19.15 19.60 27.89
C GLN A 795 19.20 18.55 26.77
N VAL A 796 19.31 17.27 27.12
CA VAL A 796 19.41 16.19 26.12
C VAL A 796 18.09 16.03 25.38
N LEU A 797 16.97 16.06 26.10
CA LEU A 797 15.64 16.00 25.48
C LEU A 797 15.39 17.25 24.63
N HIS A 798 15.87 18.43 25.05
CA HIS A 798 15.82 19.65 24.24
C HIS A 798 16.55 19.52 22.90
N GLU A 799 17.72 18.88 22.89
CA GLU A 799 18.50 18.67 21.66
C GLU A 799 17.80 17.66 20.72
N LEU A 800 17.40 16.50 21.25
CA LEU A 800 16.83 15.42 20.44
C LEU A 800 15.42 15.75 19.93
N LEU A 801 14.53 16.28 20.76
CA LEU A 801 13.15 16.62 20.35
C LEU A 801 13.07 17.97 19.64
N GLY A 802 14.06 18.84 19.81
CA GLY A 802 14.09 20.17 19.21
C GLY A 802 13.57 21.24 20.16
N GLN A 803 14.38 22.28 20.33
CA GLN A 803 14.16 23.33 21.33
C GLN A 803 12.80 24.03 21.20
N LYS A 804 12.38 24.35 19.97
CA LYS A 804 11.15 25.10 19.76
C LYS A 804 9.89 24.31 20.10
N LEU A 805 9.86 23.02 19.78
CA LEU A 805 8.75 22.14 20.14
C LEU A 805 8.61 21.99 21.65
N LEU A 806 9.72 21.78 22.37
CA LEU A 806 9.67 21.72 23.84
C LEU A 806 9.22 23.05 24.47
N VAL A 807 9.65 24.20 23.94
CA VAL A 807 9.15 25.51 24.40
C VAL A 807 7.63 25.60 24.23
N ALA A 808 7.08 25.15 23.10
CA ALA A 808 5.63 25.13 22.90
C ALA A 808 4.90 24.21 23.89
N ILE A 809 5.41 22.99 24.09
CA ILE A 809 4.84 22.02 25.05
C ILE A 809 4.86 22.62 26.46
N THR A 810 6.02 23.09 26.92
CA THR A 810 6.17 23.70 28.25
C THR A 810 5.24 24.89 28.46
N GLY A 811 5.13 25.77 27.46
CA GLY A 811 4.22 26.92 27.53
C GLY A 811 2.75 26.52 27.66
N VAL A 812 2.33 25.46 26.94
CA VAL A 812 0.98 24.88 27.08
C VAL A 812 0.78 24.33 28.48
N ARG A 813 1.71 23.52 29.01
CA ARG A 813 1.60 22.94 30.36
C ARG A 813 1.51 23.98 31.46
N LYS A 814 2.34 25.03 31.40
CA LYS A 814 2.27 26.14 32.38
C LYS A 814 0.92 26.82 32.38
N SER A 815 0.34 27.04 31.20
CA SER A 815 -1.00 27.62 31.08
C SER A 815 -2.08 26.70 31.66
N GLU A 816 -1.96 25.38 31.46
CA GLU A 816 -2.87 24.39 32.06
C GLU A 816 -2.77 24.36 33.59
N VAL A 817 -1.55 24.39 34.14
CA VAL A 817 -1.31 24.49 35.59
C VAL A 817 -1.97 25.75 36.17
N GLU A 818 -1.76 26.91 35.55
CA GLU A 818 -2.34 28.17 36.00
C GLU A 818 -3.87 28.15 35.95
N TYR A 819 -4.46 27.65 34.87
CA TYR A 819 -5.90 27.66 34.69
C TYR A 819 -6.63 26.73 35.67
N TYR A 820 -6.18 25.48 35.81
CA TYR A 820 -6.84 24.49 36.67
C TYR A 820 -6.60 24.75 38.16
N SER A 821 -5.48 25.37 38.53
CA SER A 821 -5.28 25.84 39.91
C SER A 821 -6.24 26.96 40.30
N LYS A 822 -6.58 27.86 39.36
CA LYS A 822 -7.58 28.92 39.56
C LYS A 822 -9.03 28.42 39.45
N ASN A 823 -9.26 27.33 38.72
CA ASN A 823 -10.58 26.77 38.44
C ASN A 823 -10.63 25.25 38.70
N PRO A 824 -10.59 24.78 39.95
CA PRO A 824 -10.49 23.35 40.26
C PRO A 824 -11.65 22.51 39.68
N ASP A 825 -12.86 23.06 39.67
CA ASP A 825 -14.04 22.38 39.10
C ASP A 825 -13.97 22.23 37.57
N ALA A 826 -13.12 23.00 36.88
CA ALA A 826 -12.96 22.89 35.43
C ALA A 826 -12.34 21.55 35.00
N CYS A 827 -11.61 20.86 35.90
CA CYS A 827 -11.13 19.50 35.64
C CYS A 827 -12.27 18.53 35.32
N LYS A 828 -13.48 18.74 35.87
CA LYS A 828 -14.66 17.92 35.56
C LYS A 828 -15.10 18.03 34.10
N GLN A 829 -14.72 19.12 33.41
CA GLN A 829 -15.02 19.32 32.00
C GLN A 829 -14.04 18.59 31.06
N LEU A 830 -12.92 18.05 31.58
CA LEU A 830 -11.95 17.29 30.80
C LEU A 830 -12.56 16.03 30.18
N ILE A 831 -13.62 15.47 30.79
CA ILE A 831 -14.35 14.31 30.26
C ILE A 831 -14.92 14.54 28.85
N HIS A 832 -15.11 15.80 28.46
CA HIS A 832 -15.59 16.17 27.13
C HIS A 832 -14.46 16.45 26.13
N ARG A 833 -13.21 16.56 26.61
CA ARG A 833 -12.02 16.91 25.83
C ARG A 833 -11.18 15.68 25.49
N TYR A 834 -11.09 14.74 26.44
CA TYR A 834 -10.36 13.48 26.35
C TYR A 834 -11.34 12.33 26.51
#